data_AF-Q7PX51-F1
#
_entry.id   AF-Q7PX51-F1
#
_cell.length_a   1.000
_cell.length_b   1.000
_cell.length_c   1.000
_cell.angle_alpha   90.00
_cell.angle_beta   90.00
_cell.angle_gamma   90.00
#
_symmetry.space_group_name_H-M   'P 1'
#
loop_
_entity.id
_entity.type
_entity.pdbx_description
1 polymer ?
#
loop_
_entity_poly.entity_id
_entity_poly.type
_entity_poly.pdbx_seq_one_letter_code
_entity_poly.pdbx_strand_id
1 'polypeptide(L)'
;MCTASAREQTMDELQDWEYVKRGITLWLNNMPKAAEDSFKDRPSSVHIVAGHTFISFMNAVISWETEKMNEAQTRLRELEKQCAGDVGWLKSVRSKLFGSSEPRKSLTETLEEQIILADSQLCLAILVSLGQDIGGFVKGGWLLRKAWKVYQHTYQQIYQLYSEQLQSDGDASFPQAPLRLQQQSKDGDAGMRVSLDLGTPCSADWTVPNSTLQSPDDSSKCARRVNGLNGMQPPPKASPNWRSFNTPAGESHAPDEILPEDIHRLMGAISFGYGVFQLSISLLPPSLLKLISFLGFEGDRAMGIACLSFSRQSTDMRAPLATLALLWYYTIVTPFFALDGSNLSMEISAAQELIDEANEQFAKSSLFLFFRGRVERLKSHIQDAIRAYELAYRSSAQREIKLLCLHEIGWCRLIQLDYGTAMRNFKELKLCSQFSKSFYSYLTAICEGSFGQFSNLVKWRAEILELINRSPQKDSQIERYIFRRCLKLPRAESGEQPKYSSSLYWKYLVFEMLFLWNALSSCNEEQLASMVADCSHPTDAFSEPMVGISRLILGACLSCLARYEEAIGAFRECIFMRETIEHQEQQDMHISAFAYYELAVLLLRQDTAGEDGRAEARRLLLHAQQHFKNYDFDNRVSVRIHTVLKRLD
;
A
#
# COMPACT_ATOMS: atom_id res chain seq x y z
N MET A 1 7.35 47.19 19.40
CA MET A 1 8.61 47.10 18.63
C MET A 1 9.44 45.97 19.22
N CYS A 2 9.49 44.83 18.53
CA CYS A 2 10.56 43.83 18.58
C CYS A 2 10.19 42.76 17.53
N THR A 3 10.27 43.15 16.27
CA THR A 3 10.25 42.23 15.14
C THR A 3 11.65 41.63 15.03
N ALA A 4 11.85 40.43 15.55
CA ALA A 4 13.03 39.64 15.21
C ALA A 4 12.92 39.26 13.73
N SER A 5 13.74 39.92 12.91
CA SER A 5 13.95 39.59 11.51
C SER A 5 14.56 38.19 11.43
N ALA A 6 13.74 37.17 11.14
CA ALA A 6 14.25 35.89 10.68
C ALA A 6 15.00 36.15 9.37
N ARG A 7 16.32 35.99 9.36
CA ARG A 7 17.10 35.94 8.12
C ARG A 7 16.55 34.78 7.30
N GLU A 8 15.98 35.05 6.13
CA GLU A 8 15.82 34.01 5.11
C GLU A 8 17.22 33.52 4.75
N GLN A 9 17.61 32.35 5.25
CA GLN A 9 18.82 31.66 4.81
C GLN A 9 18.69 31.39 3.32
N THR A 10 19.66 31.86 2.54
CA THR A 10 19.74 31.57 1.10
C THR A 10 20.02 30.07 0.91
N MET A 11 19.43 29.44 -0.11
CA MET A 11 19.54 27.99 -0.36
C MET A 11 20.99 27.49 -0.45
N ASP A 12 21.95 28.36 -0.77
CA ASP A 12 23.38 28.08 -0.82
C ASP A 12 24.01 27.76 0.55
N GLU A 13 23.39 28.17 1.65
CA GLU A 13 23.91 27.97 3.02
C GLU A 13 23.37 26.71 3.71
N LEU A 14 22.39 26.01 3.11
CA LEU A 14 21.73 24.84 3.70
C LEU A 14 22.57 23.57 3.56
N GLN A 15 22.45 22.68 4.56
CA GLN A 15 22.93 21.31 4.44
C GLN A 15 22.14 20.56 3.36
N ASP A 16 22.74 19.55 2.72
CA ASP A 16 22.12 18.87 1.58
C ASP A 16 20.78 18.21 1.91
N TRP A 17 20.60 17.67 3.13
CA TRP A 17 19.32 17.09 3.53
C TRP A 17 18.23 18.16 3.77
N GLU A 18 18.58 19.34 4.28
CA GLU A 18 17.66 20.48 4.46
C GLU A 18 17.22 21.02 3.11
N TYR A 19 18.17 21.10 2.18
CA TYR A 19 17.93 21.48 0.80
C TYR A 19 16.91 20.53 0.14
N VAL A 20 17.13 19.21 0.27
CA VAL A 20 16.19 18.20 -0.26
C VAL A 20 14.82 18.30 0.39
N LYS A 21 14.78 18.49 1.73
CA LYS A 21 13.52 18.69 2.47
C LYS A 21 12.74 19.88 1.93
N ARG A 22 13.42 20.99 1.61
CA ARG A 22 12.78 22.17 1.00
C ARG A 22 12.22 21.85 -0.39
N GLY A 23 12.97 21.14 -1.23
CA GLY A 23 12.49 20.68 -2.54
C GLY A 23 11.25 19.78 -2.45
N ILE A 24 11.24 18.81 -1.53
CA ILE A 24 10.06 17.96 -1.26
C ILE A 24 8.87 18.81 -0.79
N THR A 25 9.11 19.78 0.09
CA THR A 25 8.07 20.70 0.58
C THR A 25 7.45 21.53 -0.55
N LEU A 26 8.26 21.99 -1.52
CA LEU A 26 7.77 22.68 -2.72
C LEU A 26 6.88 21.75 -3.56
N TRP A 27 7.31 20.50 -3.78
CA TRP A 27 6.54 19.52 -4.55
C TRP A 27 5.18 19.24 -3.89
N LEU A 28 5.18 19.04 -2.56
CA LEU A 28 3.97 18.84 -1.77
C LEU A 28 3.03 20.06 -1.82
N ASN A 29 3.56 21.27 -1.89
CA ASN A 29 2.79 22.52 -1.95
C ASN A 29 2.46 22.97 -3.39
N ASN A 30 2.21 22.01 -4.28
CA ASN A 30 1.76 22.23 -5.67
C ASN A 30 2.77 22.98 -6.57
N MET A 31 4.06 22.96 -6.24
CA MET A 31 5.12 23.59 -7.05
C MET A 31 6.10 22.55 -7.61
N PRO A 32 5.65 21.57 -8.42
CA PRO A 32 6.50 20.47 -8.89
C PRO A 32 7.67 20.95 -9.75
N LYS A 33 7.47 21.98 -10.58
CA LYS A 33 8.54 22.54 -11.40
C LYS A 33 9.62 23.24 -10.55
N ALA A 34 9.21 24.03 -9.56
CA ALA A 34 10.16 24.69 -8.66
C ALA A 34 10.93 23.66 -7.83
N ALA A 35 10.27 22.57 -7.42
CA ALA A 35 10.95 21.44 -6.80
C ALA A 35 11.99 20.82 -7.74
N GLU A 36 11.62 20.44 -8.96
CA GLU A 36 12.55 19.88 -9.95
C GLU A 36 13.73 20.80 -10.26
N ASP A 37 13.47 22.10 -10.43
CA ASP A 37 14.50 23.11 -10.69
C ASP A 37 15.47 23.22 -9.50
N SER A 38 14.98 23.13 -8.26
CA SER A 38 15.84 23.17 -7.07
C SER A 38 16.90 22.06 -7.07
N PHE A 39 16.62 20.85 -7.58
CA PHE A 39 17.61 19.76 -7.53
C PHE A 39 18.74 19.88 -8.57
N LYS A 40 18.73 20.91 -9.44
CA LYS A 40 19.75 21.09 -10.48
C LYS A 40 21.04 21.75 -9.99
N ASP A 41 20.99 22.44 -8.85
CA ASP A 41 22.07 23.32 -8.41
C ASP A 41 23.25 22.57 -7.75
N ARG A 42 23.04 21.33 -7.27
CA ARG A 42 24.05 20.51 -6.59
C ARG A 42 24.10 19.05 -7.08
N PRO A 43 24.40 18.78 -8.36
CA PRO A 43 24.28 17.44 -8.95
C PRO A 43 25.29 16.41 -8.43
N SER A 44 26.35 16.85 -7.74
CA SER A 44 27.38 15.97 -7.16
C SER A 44 26.99 15.37 -5.81
N SER A 45 25.95 15.90 -5.14
CA SER A 45 25.51 15.40 -3.84
C SER A 45 24.58 14.19 -4.00
N VAL A 46 24.92 13.08 -3.35
CA VAL A 46 24.10 11.86 -3.36
C VAL A 46 22.70 12.10 -2.79
N HIS A 47 22.57 12.98 -1.79
CA HIS A 47 21.28 13.34 -1.18
C HIS A 47 20.37 14.08 -2.16
N ILE A 48 20.94 15.00 -2.93
CA ILE A 48 20.21 15.77 -3.95
C ILE A 48 19.74 14.85 -5.07
N VAL A 49 20.61 13.94 -5.53
CA VAL A 49 20.25 12.90 -6.50
C VAL A 49 19.16 11.98 -5.94
N ALA A 50 19.24 11.60 -4.66
CA ALA A 50 18.22 10.80 -4.00
C ALA A 50 16.87 11.51 -3.93
N GLY A 51 16.83 12.78 -3.51
CA GLY A 51 15.62 13.60 -3.48
C GLY A 51 14.96 13.73 -4.85
N HIS A 52 15.75 14.02 -5.88
CA HIS A 52 15.26 14.11 -7.26
C HIS A 52 14.75 12.76 -7.78
N THR A 53 15.47 11.67 -7.50
CA THR A 53 15.07 10.31 -7.88
C THR A 53 13.77 9.90 -7.19
N PHE A 54 13.60 10.27 -5.92
CA PHE A 54 12.37 10.03 -5.17
C PHE A 54 11.17 10.77 -5.77
N ILE A 55 11.32 12.05 -6.14
CA ILE A 55 10.24 12.80 -6.82
C ILE A 55 9.91 12.18 -8.18
N SER A 56 10.93 11.76 -8.94
CA SER A 56 10.73 11.03 -10.20
C SER A 56 9.94 9.74 -9.98
N PHE A 57 10.26 8.97 -8.94
CA PHE A 57 9.50 7.80 -8.51
C PHE A 57 8.06 8.14 -8.15
N MET A 58 7.82 9.17 -7.34
CA MET A 58 6.47 9.59 -6.95
C MET A 58 5.64 10.00 -8.16
N ASN A 59 6.20 10.82 -9.05
CA ASN A 59 5.55 11.21 -10.30
C ASN A 59 5.21 9.99 -11.18
N ALA A 60 6.10 9.00 -11.25
CA ALA A 60 5.88 7.78 -12.01
C ALA A 60 4.78 6.88 -11.42
N VAL A 61 4.75 6.71 -10.09
CA VAL A 61 3.69 5.94 -9.40
C VAL A 61 2.34 6.62 -9.54
N ILE A 62 2.30 7.95 -9.45
CA ILE A 62 1.07 8.74 -9.53
C ILE A 62 0.53 8.80 -10.97
N SER A 63 1.39 8.92 -11.99
CA SER A 63 0.95 8.99 -13.40
C SER A 63 0.71 7.65 -14.05
N TRP A 64 1.40 6.61 -13.57
CA TRP A 64 1.36 5.28 -14.16
C TRP A 64 1.71 5.29 -15.66
N GLU A 65 2.47 6.29 -16.10
CA GLU A 65 2.95 6.38 -17.48
C GLU A 65 4.19 5.49 -17.61
N THR A 66 4.15 4.52 -18.53
CA THR A 66 5.25 3.55 -18.74
C THR A 66 6.60 4.21 -18.96
N GLU A 67 6.63 5.36 -19.65
CA GLU A 67 7.85 6.14 -19.87
C GLU A 67 8.43 6.67 -18.56
N LYS A 68 7.61 7.33 -17.73
CA LYS A 68 8.04 7.82 -16.41
C LYS A 68 8.41 6.68 -15.47
N MET A 69 7.70 5.54 -15.51
CA MET A 69 8.08 4.35 -14.74
C MET A 69 9.45 3.81 -15.15
N ASN A 70 9.76 3.75 -16.46
CA ASN A 70 11.06 3.30 -16.95
C ASN A 70 12.19 4.29 -16.61
N GLU A 71 11.92 5.59 -16.71
CA GLU A 71 12.87 6.64 -16.31
C GLU A 71 13.17 6.54 -14.80
N ALA A 72 12.14 6.45 -13.97
CA ALA A 72 12.31 6.31 -12.52
C ALA A 72 13.07 5.04 -12.14
N GLN A 73 12.78 3.89 -12.77
CA GLN A 73 13.55 2.66 -12.58
C GLN A 73 15.03 2.84 -12.94
N THR A 74 15.33 3.55 -14.03
CA THR A 74 16.70 3.79 -14.47
C THR A 74 17.46 4.65 -13.47
N ARG A 75 16.83 5.74 -13.01
CA ARG A 75 17.40 6.62 -11.97
C ARG A 75 17.65 5.88 -10.66
N LEU A 76 16.69 5.07 -10.21
CA LEU A 76 16.81 4.26 -8.99
C LEU A 76 17.98 3.26 -9.07
N ARG A 77 18.18 2.59 -10.22
CA ARG A 77 19.29 1.65 -10.41
C ARG A 77 20.65 2.36 -10.40
N GLU A 78 20.74 3.54 -10.99
CA GLU A 78 21.98 4.33 -10.98
C GLU A 78 22.29 4.83 -9.57
N LEU A 79 21.30 5.33 -8.84
CA LEU A 79 21.45 5.72 -7.43
C LEU A 79 21.85 4.54 -6.54
N GLU A 80 21.24 3.37 -6.74
CA GLU A 80 21.61 2.14 -6.06
C GLU A 80 23.09 1.79 -6.30
N LYS A 81 23.56 1.89 -7.54
CA LYS A 81 24.95 1.62 -7.91
C LYS A 81 25.92 2.61 -7.27
N GLN A 82 25.56 3.89 -7.21
CA GLN A 82 26.35 4.92 -6.54
C GLN A 82 26.50 4.62 -5.04
N CYS A 83 25.40 4.31 -4.35
CA CYS A 83 25.43 4.03 -2.91
C CYS A 83 26.05 2.65 -2.59
N ALA A 84 25.86 1.64 -3.44
CA ALA A 84 26.38 0.29 -3.21
C ALA A 84 27.91 0.20 -3.35
N GLY A 85 28.54 1.12 -4.09
CA GLY A 85 30.00 1.19 -4.23
C GLY A 85 30.74 1.40 -2.90
N ASP A 86 30.06 2.00 -1.93
CA ASP A 86 30.64 2.43 -0.65
C ASP A 86 30.25 1.53 0.54
N VAL A 87 29.44 0.50 0.30
CA VAL A 87 29.00 -0.48 1.31
C VAL A 87 29.82 -1.78 1.18
N GLY A 88 30.69 -2.08 2.15
CA GLY A 88 31.38 -3.37 2.24
C GLY A 88 32.57 -3.58 1.27
N TRP A 89 32.77 -4.82 0.78
CA TRP A 89 34.02 -5.28 0.12
C TRP A 89 34.46 -4.44 -1.10
N LEU A 90 33.52 -3.73 -1.76
CA LEU A 90 33.82 -2.85 -2.90
C LEU A 90 34.74 -1.70 -2.47
N LYS A 91 34.53 -1.14 -1.27
CA LYS A 91 35.46 -0.20 -0.63
C LYS A 91 36.83 -0.84 -0.39
N SER A 92 36.85 -2.09 0.11
CA SER A 92 38.08 -2.83 0.46
C SER A 92 38.89 -3.32 -0.75
N VAL A 93 38.25 -3.52 -1.91
CA VAL A 93 38.89 -3.94 -3.17
C VAL A 93 39.27 -2.75 -4.03
N ARG A 94 38.43 -1.71 -4.08
CA ARG A 94 38.79 -0.44 -4.71
C ARG A 94 39.97 0.22 -4.01
N SER A 95 40.02 0.19 -2.67
CA SER A 95 41.18 0.69 -1.90
C SER A 95 42.44 -0.14 -2.11
N LYS A 96 42.32 -1.46 -2.36
CA LYS A 96 43.46 -2.36 -2.63
C LYS A 96 43.96 -2.31 -4.07
N LEU A 97 43.10 -2.01 -5.06
CA LEU A 97 43.46 -1.98 -6.48
C LEU A 97 43.86 -0.59 -7.00
N PHE A 98 43.29 0.48 -6.44
CA PHE A 98 43.48 1.84 -6.97
C PHE A 98 44.11 2.82 -5.97
N GLY A 99 44.46 2.37 -4.77
CA GLY A 99 44.97 3.21 -3.70
C GLY A 99 43.87 4.09 -3.07
N SER A 100 43.98 4.33 -1.76
CA SER A 100 43.09 5.21 -1.00
C SER A 100 43.34 6.68 -1.37
N SER A 101 42.73 7.17 -2.45
CA SER A 101 42.81 8.60 -2.83
C SER A 101 41.50 9.38 -2.61
N GLU A 102 40.44 8.72 -2.13
CA GLU A 102 39.18 9.38 -1.78
C GLU A 102 39.17 9.82 -0.31
N PRO A 103 38.64 11.03 0.00
CA PRO A 103 38.51 11.49 1.37
C PRO A 103 37.69 10.50 2.20
N ARG A 104 38.11 10.26 3.44
CA ARG A 104 37.46 9.32 4.35
C ARG A 104 36.06 9.87 4.69
N LYS A 105 35.00 9.24 4.17
CA LYS A 105 33.61 9.59 4.50
C LYS A 105 33.36 9.46 6.00
N SER A 106 32.60 10.41 6.54
CA SER A 106 32.13 10.38 7.93
C SER A 106 31.18 9.21 8.18
N LEU A 107 31.01 8.83 9.44
CA LEU A 107 30.05 7.80 9.82
C LEU A 107 28.60 8.21 9.50
N THR A 108 28.26 9.50 9.69
CA THR A 108 26.97 10.08 9.31
C THR A 108 26.67 9.86 7.83
N GLU A 109 27.57 10.28 6.94
CA GLU A 109 27.40 10.10 5.48
C GLU A 109 27.25 8.62 5.11
N THR A 110 28.00 7.74 5.77
CA THR A 110 27.93 6.30 5.54
C THR A 110 26.55 5.73 5.89
N LEU A 111 25.97 6.14 7.04
CA LEU A 111 24.65 5.69 7.48
C LEU A 111 23.55 6.26 6.57
N GLU A 112 23.69 7.50 6.11
CA GLU A 112 22.74 8.11 5.16
C GLU A 112 22.72 7.39 3.81
N GLU A 113 23.89 7.06 3.26
CA GLU A 113 23.98 6.31 2.00
C GLU A 113 23.35 4.92 2.12
N GLN A 114 23.46 4.27 3.29
CA GLN A 114 22.77 3.01 3.54
C GLN A 114 21.24 3.17 3.57
N ILE A 115 20.73 4.24 4.19
CA ILE A 115 19.29 4.56 4.18
C ILE A 115 18.82 4.79 2.74
N ILE A 116 19.53 5.62 1.98
CA ILE A 116 19.22 5.92 0.57
C ILE A 116 19.26 4.65 -0.28
N LEU A 117 20.23 3.75 -0.04
CA LEU A 117 20.33 2.47 -0.72
C LEU A 117 19.10 1.59 -0.46
N ALA A 118 18.66 1.50 0.80
CA ALA A 118 17.48 0.73 1.20
C ALA A 118 16.18 1.32 0.60
N ASP A 119 16.03 2.65 0.65
CA ASP A 119 14.91 3.38 0.04
C ASP A 119 14.84 3.13 -1.47
N SER A 120 15.99 3.19 -2.16
CA SER A 120 16.08 2.99 -3.62
C SER A 120 15.65 1.57 -4.01
N GLN A 121 16.08 0.56 -3.25
CA GLN A 121 15.71 -0.83 -3.48
C GLN A 121 14.22 -1.07 -3.23
N LEU A 122 13.65 -0.46 -2.17
CA LEU A 122 12.22 -0.52 -1.89
C LEU A 122 11.40 0.13 -3.01
N CYS A 123 11.76 1.34 -3.43
CA CYS A 123 11.09 2.04 -4.53
C CYS A 123 11.17 1.26 -5.85
N LEU A 124 12.33 0.67 -6.14
CA LEU A 124 12.50 -0.18 -7.33
C LEU A 124 11.64 -1.45 -7.25
N ALA A 125 11.57 -2.08 -6.08
CA ALA A 125 10.73 -3.26 -5.86
C ALA A 125 9.25 -2.95 -6.10
N ILE A 126 8.78 -1.77 -5.66
CA ILE A 126 7.43 -1.28 -5.90
C ILE A 126 7.22 -1.13 -7.41
N LEU A 127 8.04 -0.35 -8.12
CA LEU A 127 7.86 -0.11 -9.56
C LEU A 127 7.88 -1.39 -10.40
N VAL A 128 8.78 -2.32 -10.10
CA VAL A 128 8.88 -3.60 -10.82
C VAL A 128 7.65 -4.47 -10.54
N SER A 129 7.11 -4.44 -9.33
CA SER A 129 5.89 -5.18 -8.97
C SER A 129 4.62 -4.58 -9.60
N LEU A 130 4.59 -3.26 -9.82
CA LEU A 130 3.48 -2.60 -10.52
C LEU A 130 3.39 -2.98 -12.01
N GLY A 131 4.42 -3.62 -12.58
CA GLY A 131 4.39 -4.21 -13.91
C GLY A 131 3.37 -5.36 -14.10
N GLN A 132 2.84 -5.90 -12.99
CA GLN A 132 1.77 -6.93 -12.94
C GLN A 132 2.07 -8.22 -13.72
N ASP A 133 3.32 -8.49 -14.09
CA ASP A 133 3.74 -9.76 -14.67
C ASP A 133 4.39 -10.67 -13.61
N ILE A 134 4.30 -11.98 -13.81
CA ILE A 134 4.85 -12.98 -12.87
C ILE A 134 6.35 -12.75 -12.65
N GLY A 135 7.08 -12.41 -13.72
CA GLY A 135 8.51 -12.08 -13.65
C GLY A 135 8.78 -10.84 -12.80
N GLY A 136 7.96 -9.80 -12.92
CA GLY A 136 7.97 -8.61 -12.09
C GLY A 136 7.76 -8.92 -10.60
N PHE A 137 6.77 -9.74 -10.25
CA PHE A 137 6.53 -10.10 -8.84
C PHE A 137 7.71 -10.85 -8.19
N VAL A 138 8.34 -11.79 -8.91
CA VAL A 138 9.51 -12.52 -8.39
C VAL A 138 10.70 -11.58 -8.19
N LYS A 139 10.99 -10.73 -9.20
CA LYS A 139 12.06 -9.74 -9.10
C LYS A 139 11.79 -8.73 -7.98
N GLY A 140 10.55 -8.27 -7.85
CA GLY A 140 10.09 -7.40 -6.78
C GLY A 140 10.29 -8.02 -5.39
N GLY A 141 9.90 -9.29 -5.22
CA GLY A 141 10.13 -10.02 -3.96
C GLY A 141 11.60 -10.14 -3.59
N TRP A 142 12.49 -10.35 -4.58
CA TRP A 142 13.94 -10.39 -4.33
C TRP A 142 14.51 -9.03 -3.94
N LEU A 143 14.09 -7.95 -4.63
CA LEU A 143 14.47 -6.58 -4.28
C LEU A 143 13.97 -6.17 -2.88
N LEU A 144 12.76 -6.59 -2.50
CA LEU A 144 12.23 -6.40 -1.15
C LEU A 144 13.12 -7.08 -0.10
N ARG A 145 13.56 -8.31 -0.35
CA ARG A 145 14.50 -9.00 0.55
C ARG A 145 15.80 -8.23 0.71
N LYS A 146 16.32 -7.67 -0.38
CA LYS A 146 17.55 -6.85 -0.36
C LYS A 146 17.36 -5.62 0.51
N ALA A 147 16.29 -4.85 0.24
CA ALA A 147 15.94 -3.65 1.01
C ALA A 147 15.79 -3.97 2.50
N TRP A 148 15.04 -5.05 2.82
CA TRP A 148 14.80 -5.48 4.19
C TRP A 148 16.08 -5.70 4.98
N LYS A 149 17.02 -6.45 4.40
CA LYS A 149 18.27 -6.76 5.09
C LYS A 149 19.05 -5.46 5.38
N VAL A 150 19.10 -4.51 4.42
CA VAL A 150 19.79 -3.22 4.61
C VAL A 150 19.08 -2.42 5.70
N TYR A 151 17.76 -2.27 5.62
CA TYR A 151 16.95 -1.61 6.64
C TYR A 151 17.19 -2.18 8.04
N GLN A 152 17.17 -3.52 8.18
CA GLN A 152 17.36 -4.17 9.47
C GLN A 152 18.76 -3.89 10.04
N HIS A 153 19.79 -3.98 9.21
CA HIS A 153 21.17 -3.72 9.63
C HIS A 153 21.38 -2.27 10.06
N THR A 154 20.99 -1.33 9.19
CA THR A 154 21.18 0.11 9.43
C THR A 154 20.32 0.60 10.60
N TYR A 155 19.09 0.09 10.76
CA TYR A 155 18.25 0.40 11.91
C TYR A 155 18.91 -0.04 13.22
N GLN A 156 19.47 -1.24 13.27
CA GLN A 156 20.16 -1.73 14.47
C GLN A 156 21.39 -0.89 14.83
N GLN A 157 22.18 -0.48 13.83
CA GLN A 157 23.34 0.38 14.04
C GLN A 157 22.97 1.75 14.60
N ILE A 158 22.00 2.43 13.95
CA ILE A 158 21.56 3.76 14.38
C ILE A 158 20.87 3.67 15.75
N TYR A 159 20.08 2.62 15.99
CA TYR A 159 19.40 2.42 17.26
C TYR A 159 20.39 2.25 18.44
N GLN A 160 21.52 1.55 18.22
CA GLN A 160 22.57 1.43 19.24
C GLN A 160 23.14 2.79 19.60
N LEU A 161 23.57 3.58 18.60
CA LEU A 161 24.08 4.94 18.79
C LEU A 161 23.05 5.83 19.51
N TYR A 162 21.79 5.74 19.10
CA TYR A 162 20.67 6.45 19.72
C TYR A 162 20.49 6.09 21.20
N SER A 163 20.58 4.79 21.53
CA SER A 163 20.41 4.29 22.89
C SER A 163 21.57 4.62 23.81
N GLU A 164 22.80 4.63 23.29
CA GLU A 164 24.01 5.04 24.04
C GLU A 164 23.95 6.53 24.38
N GLN A 165 23.48 7.36 23.44
CA GLN A 165 23.28 8.78 23.66
C GLN A 165 22.23 9.06 24.76
N LEU A 166 21.08 8.38 24.71
CA LEU A 166 20.02 8.47 25.73
C LEU A 166 20.49 8.09 27.14
N GLN A 167 21.37 7.09 27.23
CA GLN A 167 21.95 6.68 28.52
C GLN A 167 22.99 7.67 29.05
N SER A 168 23.68 8.39 28.14
CA SER A 168 24.69 9.39 28.49
C SER A 168 24.09 10.71 28.96
N ASP A 169 23.01 11.18 28.33
CA ASP A 169 22.45 12.51 28.61
C ASP A 169 21.57 12.58 29.86
N GLY A 170 21.11 11.44 30.41
CA GLY A 170 20.29 11.39 31.63
C GLY A 170 18.96 12.15 31.55
N ASP A 171 18.63 12.72 30.38
CA ASP A 171 17.51 13.61 30.18
C ASP A 171 16.34 12.87 29.52
N ALA A 172 15.19 12.89 30.17
CA ALA A 172 13.96 12.22 29.74
C ALA A 172 13.21 13.01 28.63
N SER A 173 13.91 13.90 27.91
CA SER A 173 13.33 14.85 26.95
C SER A 173 13.26 14.31 25.51
N PHE A 174 13.96 13.22 25.19
CA PHE A 174 14.00 12.65 23.83
C PHE A 174 12.92 11.58 23.58
N PRO A 175 12.27 11.57 22.40
CA PRO A 175 11.23 10.59 22.09
C PRO A 175 11.80 9.16 22.03
N GLN A 176 11.12 8.19 22.64
CA GLN A 176 11.60 6.80 22.60
C GLN A 176 11.44 6.21 21.19
N ALA A 177 12.55 5.84 20.55
CA ALA A 177 12.53 5.15 19.27
C ALA A 177 11.91 3.74 19.39
N PRO A 178 11.13 3.26 18.41
CA PRO A 178 10.49 1.95 18.48
C PRO A 178 11.52 0.81 18.62
N LEU A 179 11.32 -0.04 19.63
CA LEU A 179 12.15 -1.23 19.88
C LEU A 179 11.50 -2.47 19.29
N ARG A 180 12.29 -3.29 18.59
CA ARG A 180 11.90 -4.67 18.29
C ARG A 180 12.06 -5.50 19.57
N LEU A 181 10.96 -5.82 20.25
CA LEU A 181 10.94 -6.83 21.32
C LEU A 181 11.23 -8.21 20.70
N GLN A 182 12.49 -8.64 20.71
CA GLN A 182 12.79 -10.07 20.74
C GLN A 182 12.91 -10.50 22.20
N GLN A 183 11.78 -10.84 22.82
CA GLN A 183 11.73 -11.65 24.04
C GLN A 183 10.83 -12.86 23.78
N GLN A 184 11.45 -14.00 23.49
CA GLN A 184 10.95 -15.27 24.01
C GLN A 184 11.87 -15.66 25.16
N SER A 185 11.37 -15.53 26.38
CA SER A 185 12.03 -16.04 27.59
C SER A 185 11.77 -17.53 27.77
N LYS A 186 12.84 -18.29 28.02
CA LYS A 186 13.00 -19.43 28.97
C LYS A 186 14.43 -19.95 28.76
N ASP A 187 15.35 -20.03 29.70
CA ASP A 187 15.39 -19.87 31.15
C ASP A 187 16.84 -19.51 31.54
N GLY A 188 17.03 -18.80 32.66
CA GLY A 188 18.20 -19.00 33.52
C GLY A 188 19.48 -18.19 33.25
N ASP A 189 19.73 -17.31 34.21
CA ASP A 189 21.05 -16.98 34.78
C ASP A 189 21.89 -15.82 34.22
N ALA A 190 22.66 -15.26 35.15
CA ALA A 190 23.14 -13.89 35.23
C ALA A 190 24.18 -13.46 34.18
N GLY A 191 24.18 -12.15 33.90
CA GLY A 191 25.38 -11.37 33.59
C GLY A 191 26.21 -11.85 32.40
N MET A 192 25.75 -11.59 31.18
CA MET A 192 26.59 -11.67 29.99
C MET A 192 26.41 -10.40 29.15
N ARG A 193 27.42 -9.52 29.16
CA ARG A 193 27.64 -8.58 28.06
C ARG A 193 27.70 -9.43 26.79
N VAL A 194 26.70 -9.32 25.93
CA VAL A 194 26.74 -9.97 24.62
C VAL A 194 27.86 -9.30 23.83
N SER A 195 29.00 -9.98 23.72
CA SER A 195 30.03 -9.61 22.75
C SER A 195 29.45 -9.87 21.37
N LEU A 196 28.82 -8.87 20.78
CA LEU A 196 28.47 -8.87 19.36
C LEU A 196 29.77 -8.67 18.59
N ASP A 197 30.29 -9.76 18.04
CA ASP A 197 31.36 -9.72 17.06
C ASP A 197 30.89 -8.78 15.94
N LEU A 198 31.53 -7.61 15.82
CA LEU A 198 31.19 -6.53 14.87
C LEU A 198 31.66 -6.90 13.45
N GLY A 199 31.42 -8.15 13.04
CA GLY A 199 31.75 -8.67 11.74
C GLY A 199 30.78 -8.15 10.69
N THR A 200 31.26 -7.22 9.86
CA THR A 200 30.62 -6.86 8.59
C THR A 200 30.24 -8.14 7.82
N PRO A 201 28.96 -8.35 7.42
CA PRO A 201 28.60 -9.50 6.60
C PRO A 201 29.35 -9.45 5.27
N CYS A 202 29.78 -10.61 4.75
CA CYS A 202 30.49 -10.69 3.48
C CYS A 202 29.57 -10.26 2.32
N SER A 203 30.08 -9.45 1.38
CA SER A 203 29.29 -8.85 0.28
C SER A 203 28.56 -9.84 -0.63
N ALA A 204 28.87 -11.13 -0.59
CA ALA A 204 28.10 -12.17 -1.27
C ALA A 204 26.63 -12.23 -0.80
N ASP A 205 26.33 -11.71 0.40
CA ASP A 205 24.97 -11.61 0.93
C ASP A 205 24.16 -10.41 0.39
N TRP A 206 24.82 -9.50 -0.34
CA TRP A 206 24.31 -8.18 -0.76
C TRP A 206 24.37 -7.92 -2.28
N THR A 207 24.99 -8.80 -3.06
CA THR A 207 25.06 -8.74 -4.53
C THR A 207 24.90 -10.15 -5.14
N VAL A 208 24.28 -10.30 -6.32
CA VAL A 208 24.12 -11.59 -7.02
C VAL A 208 24.78 -11.55 -8.41
N PRO A 209 25.33 -12.67 -8.93
CA PRO A 209 26.03 -12.73 -10.21
C PRO A 209 25.13 -12.41 -11.40
N ASN A 210 25.70 -11.74 -12.41
CA ASN A 210 25.04 -11.47 -13.69
C ASN A 210 24.48 -12.78 -14.28
N SER A 211 23.15 -12.86 -14.40
CA SER A 211 22.48 -13.95 -15.10
C SER A 211 21.71 -13.36 -16.28
N THR A 212 22.36 -13.32 -17.44
CA THR A 212 21.69 -13.27 -18.74
C THR A 212 20.90 -14.58 -18.86
N LEU A 213 19.63 -14.57 -18.45
CA LEU A 213 18.72 -15.70 -18.70
C LEU A 213 18.31 -15.64 -20.17
N GLN A 214 19.01 -16.40 -21.01
CA GLN A 214 18.53 -16.80 -22.32
C GLN A 214 17.33 -17.73 -22.15
N SER A 215 16.32 -17.51 -22.98
CA SER A 215 15.07 -18.27 -23.08
C SER A 215 15.31 -19.74 -23.44
N PRO A 216 14.42 -20.67 -22.99
CA PRO A 216 14.54 -22.09 -23.30
C PRO A 216 13.94 -22.40 -24.68
N ASP A 217 14.72 -23.02 -25.56
CA ASP A 217 14.22 -23.71 -26.75
C ASP A 217 14.48 -25.22 -26.66
N ASP A 218 13.47 -25.98 -27.06
CA ASP A 218 13.42 -27.44 -27.13
C ASP A 218 14.45 -28.03 -28.11
N SER A 219 15.11 -29.13 -27.72
CA SER A 219 15.12 -30.42 -28.46
C SER A 219 16.29 -31.36 -28.08
N SER A 220 15.92 -32.55 -27.62
CA SER A 220 16.55 -33.88 -27.81
C SER A 220 18.04 -34.04 -28.20
N LYS A 221 18.81 -34.83 -27.42
CA LYS A 221 19.34 -36.18 -27.78
C LYS A 221 20.44 -36.69 -26.81
N CYS A 222 20.16 -37.86 -26.23
CA CYS A 222 21.01 -39.05 -26.05
C CYS A 222 22.56 -38.97 -25.85
N ALA A 223 22.98 -39.59 -24.73
CA ALA A 223 23.80 -40.82 -24.66
C ALA A 223 25.31 -40.76 -24.27
N ARG A 224 25.60 -41.60 -23.24
CA ARG A 224 26.79 -42.46 -22.95
C ARG A 224 28.04 -41.91 -22.21
N ARG A 225 28.18 -42.30 -20.92
CA ARG A 225 29.05 -43.39 -20.34
C ARG A 225 30.49 -43.51 -20.95
N VAL A 226 31.64 -43.56 -20.24
CA VAL A 226 32.15 -44.60 -19.29
C VAL A 226 33.61 -44.27 -18.78
N ASN A 227 33.92 -44.61 -17.50
CA ASN A 227 35.20 -44.96 -16.78
C ASN A 227 36.42 -44.01 -16.74
N GLY A 228 37.26 -43.97 -15.68
CA GLY A 228 37.29 -44.72 -14.40
C GLY A 228 38.52 -44.42 -13.50
N LEU A 229 38.48 -45.03 -12.30
CA LEU A 229 39.55 -45.49 -11.38
C LEU A 229 40.47 -44.53 -10.57
N ASN A 230 40.22 -44.54 -9.25
CA ASN A 230 41.08 -44.67 -8.06
C ASN A 230 42.42 -43.90 -7.88
N GLY A 231 42.48 -43.17 -6.74
CA GLY A 231 43.58 -43.28 -5.76
C GLY A 231 44.21 -41.96 -5.26
N MET A 232 43.97 -41.59 -3.99
CA MET A 232 44.95 -41.14 -2.96
C MET A 232 44.36 -40.22 -1.88
N GLN A 233 44.91 -40.35 -0.67
CA GLN A 233 44.52 -39.84 0.65
C GLN A 233 44.50 -38.30 0.83
N PRO A 234 43.88 -37.77 1.90
CA PRO A 234 43.88 -36.34 2.22
C PRO A 234 45.08 -35.91 3.10
N PRO A 235 45.68 -34.72 2.91
CA PRO A 235 46.59 -34.11 3.87
C PRO A 235 45.88 -33.04 4.76
N PRO A 236 46.52 -32.59 5.85
CA PRO A 236 45.85 -32.32 7.12
C PRO A 236 45.46 -30.84 7.38
N LYS A 237 44.60 -30.66 8.39
CA LYS A 237 44.24 -29.38 9.00
C LYS A 237 45.48 -28.73 9.64
N ALA A 238 45.78 -27.49 9.23
CA ALA A 238 46.72 -26.61 9.92
C ALA A 238 46.00 -25.33 10.37
N SER A 239 45.97 -25.12 11.68
CA SER A 239 45.56 -23.86 12.31
C SER A 239 46.69 -22.82 12.16
N PRO A 240 46.40 -21.53 11.91
CA PRO A 240 47.39 -20.49 12.13
C PRO A 240 47.13 -19.77 13.46
N ASN A 241 48.03 -19.98 14.41
CA ASN A 241 48.30 -19.06 15.51
C ASN A 241 48.86 -17.76 14.94
N TRP A 242 48.20 -16.63 15.17
CA TRP A 242 48.78 -15.32 14.89
C TRP A 242 49.47 -14.81 16.16
N ARG A 243 50.81 -14.71 16.09
CA ARG A 243 51.62 -14.00 17.08
C ARG A 243 51.51 -12.50 16.82
N SER A 244 51.41 -11.75 17.90
CA SER A 244 51.46 -10.29 17.98
C SER A 244 52.67 -9.73 17.23
N PHE A 245 52.42 -8.74 16.36
CA PHE A 245 53.44 -7.82 15.89
C PHE A 245 53.05 -6.42 16.35
N ASN A 246 53.87 -5.86 17.24
CA ASN A 246 53.86 -4.45 17.60
C ASN A 246 54.53 -3.64 16.49
N THR A 247 53.87 -2.59 16.02
CA THR A 247 54.43 -1.54 15.17
C THR A 247 54.12 -0.19 15.84
N PRO A 248 55.01 0.81 15.78
CA PRO A 248 55.02 1.93 16.72
C PRO A 248 53.95 2.99 16.43
N ALA A 249 53.58 3.68 17.51
CA ALA A 249 52.56 4.71 17.58
C ALA A 249 52.75 5.84 16.55
N GLY A 250 51.74 6.02 15.70
CA GLY A 250 51.47 7.24 14.95
C GLY A 250 50.08 7.75 15.34
N GLU A 251 50.07 8.97 15.91
CA GLU A 251 48.94 9.89 16.12
C GLU A 251 47.52 9.30 16.11
N SER A 252 47.02 9.02 17.32
CA SER A 252 45.60 8.79 17.58
C SER A 252 44.80 10.09 17.39
N HIS A 253 44.27 10.30 16.20
CA HIS A 253 43.14 11.20 15.99
C HIS A 253 41.86 10.52 16.53
N ALA A 254 41.03 11.29 17.25
CA ALA A 254 39.80 10.85 17.90
C ALA A 254 38.86 10.11 16.92
N PRO A 255 38.06 9.12 17.37
CA PRO A 255 37.02 8.53 16.53
C PRO A 255 36.04 9.63 16.08
N ASP A 256 35.60 9.58 14.81
CA ASP A 256 34.59 10.49 14.25
C ASP A 256 33.30 10.44 15.10
N GLU A 257 33.17 11.31 16.11
CA GLU A 257 31.97 11.42 16.94
C GLU A 257 30.83 12.03 16.12
N ILE A 258 29.73 11.30 15.96
CA ILE A 258 28.51 11.81 15.33
C ILE A 258 27.82 12.78 16.30
N LEU A 259 27.35 13.90 15.78
CA LEU A 259 26.60 14.87 16.57
C LEU A 259 25.27 14.28 17.08
N PRO A 260 24.89 14.52 18.35
CA PRO A 260 23.59 14.20 18.93
C PRO A 260 22.37 14.44 18.02
N GLU A 261 22.32 15.61 17.38
CA GLU A 261 21.25 15.98 16.45
C GLU A 261 21.21 15.11 15.18
N ASP A 262 22.37 14.69 14.68
CA ASP A 262 22.46 13.82 13.51
C ASP A 262 21.99 12.41 13.83
N ILE A 263 22.32 11.87 15.01
CA ILE A 263 21.83 10.54 15.44
C ILE A 263 20.30 10.55 15.51
N HIS A 264 19.70 11.60 16.08
CA HIS A 264 18.24 11.77 16.13
C HIS A 264 17.61 11.84 14.74
N ARG A 265 18.19 12.66 13.86
CA ARG A 265 17.72 12.81 12.47
C ARG A 265 17.83 11.49 11.70
N LEU A 266 18.94 10.79 11.81
CA LEU A 266 19.17 9.48 11.19
C LEU A 266 18.19 8.43 11.70
N MET A 267 17.90 8.43 13.01
CA MET A 267 16.89 7.55 13.60
C MET A 267 15.50 7.84 13.01
N GLY A 268 15.16 9.11 12.79
CA GLY A 268 13.95 9.51 12.08
C GLY A 268 13.93 9.05 10.62
N ALA A 269 15.05 9.19 9.91
CA ALA A 269 15.20 8.82 8.51
C ALA A 269 15.06 7.31 8.28
N ILE A 270 15.78 6.48 9.05
CA ILE A 270 15.70 5.01 8.92
C ILE A 270 14.33 4.47 9.33
N SER A 271 13.67 5.11 10.30
CA SER A 271 12.33 4.73 10.75
C SER A 271 11.26 4.88 9.66
N PHE A 272 11.42 5.84 8.73
CA PHE A 272 10.49 5.97 7.61
C PHE A 272 10.44 4.71 6.75
N GLY A 273 11.56 4.37 6.10
CA GLY A 273 11.63 3.26 5.15
C GLY A 273 11.39 1.91 5.83
N TYR A 274 11.92 1.73 7.05
CA TYR A 274 11.65 0.54 7.87
C TYR A 274 10.16 0.42 8.20
N GLY A 275 9.50 1.53 8.58
CA GLY A 275 8.08 1.57 8.90
C GLY A 275 7.18 1.27 7.70
N VAL A 276 7.46 1.90 6.55
CA VAL A 276 6.75 1.62 5.29
C VAL A 276 6.88 0.14 4.92
N PHE A 277 8.08 -0.43 5.02
CA PHE A 277 8.32 -1.84 4.73
C PHE A 277 7.48 -2.74 5.63
N GLN A 278 7.62 -2.59 6.95
CA GLN A 278 6.90 -3.38 7.95
C GLN A 278 5.39 -3.35 7.76
N LEU A 279 4.86 -2.13 7.57
CA LEU A 279 3.44 -1.91 7.34
C LEU A 279 2.98 -2.61 6.04
N SER A 280 3.72 -2.41 4.94
CA SER A 280 3.38 -2.99 3.63
C SER A 280 3.36 -4.51 3.67
N ILE A 281 4.35 -5.14 4.30
CA ILE A 281 4.40 -6.61 4.42
C ILE A 281 3.27 -7.14 5.30
N SER A 282 2.89 -6.43 6.36
CA SER A 282 1.79 -6.82 7.27
C SER A 282 0.41 -6.84 6.59
N LEU A 283 0.28 -6.22 5.42
CA LEU A 283 -0.96 -6.07 4.66
C LEU A 283 -1.08 -7.09 3.51
N LEU A 284 -0.06 -7.92 3.28
CA LEU A 284 -0.08 -8.88 2.18
C LEU A 284 -1.02 -10.07 2.50
N PRO A 285 -1.77 -10.59 1.50
CA PRO A 285 -2.66 -11.73 1.69
C PRO A 285 -1.93 -12.97 2.24
N PRO A 286 -2.60 -13.84 3.03
CA PRO A 286 -2.03 -15.07 3.59
C PRO A 286 -1.38 -16.01 2.57
N SER A 287 -1.88 -16.02 1.33
CA SER A 287 -1.30 -16.79 0.23
C SER A 287 0.13 -16.36 -0.11
N LEU A 288 0.46 -15.09 0.09
CA LEU A 288 1.80 -14.53 -0.14
C LEU A 288 2.69 -14.61 1.11
N LEU A 289 2.12 -14.73 2.31
CA LEU A 289 2.89 -14.82 3.56
C LEU A 289 3.84 -16.04 3.58
N LYS A 290 3.46 -17.16 2.96
CA LYS A 290 4.35 -18.34 2.82
C LYS A 290 5.59 -18.05 1.98
N LEU A 291 5.44 -17.28 0.89
CA LEU A 291 6.55 -16.88 0.03
C LEU A 291 7.48 -15.89 0.75
N ILE A 292 6.90 -14.99 1.55
CA ILE A 292 7.63 -13.98 2.32
C ILE A 292 8.41 -14.61 3.48
N SER A 293 7.79 -15.54 4.21
CA SER A 293 8.48 -16.34 5.24
C SER A 293 9.66 -17.10 4.64
N PHE A 294 9.50 -17.68 3.44
CA PHE A 294 10.60 -18.28 2.69
C PHE A 294 11.72 -17.28 2.33
N LEU A 295 11.38 -16.03 2.03
CA LEU A 295 12.35 -14.96 1.78
C LEU A 295 13.04 -14.45 3.07
N GLY A 296 12.55 -14.85 4.24
CA GLY A 296 13.21 -14.62 5.54
C GLY A 296 12.84 -13.31 6.23
N PHE A 297 11.65 -12.75 5.96
CA PHE A 297 11.14 -11.58 6.65
C PHE A 297 9.64 -11.72 6.96
N GLU A 298 9.17 -10.99 7.96
CA GLU A 298 7.76 -10.91 8.37
C GLU A 298 7.41 -9.45 8.64
N GLY A 299 6.15 -9.08 8.40
CA GLY A 299 5.66 -7.72 8.59
C GLY A 299 4.96 -7.55 9.93
N ASP A 300 5.34 -6.51 10.66
CA ASP A 300 4.70 -6.09 11.92
C ASP A 300 4.00 -4.75 11.72
N ARG A 301 2.67 -4.77 11.74
CA ARG A 301 1.84 -3.58 11.56
C ARG A 301 2.08 -2.54 12.66
N ALA A 302 2.14 -2.97 13.92
CA ALA A 302 2.27 -2.07 15.06
C ALA A 302 3.64 -1.38 15.04
N MET A 303 4.69 -2.14 14.75
CA MET A 303 6.03 -1.60 14.52
C MET A 303 6.05 -0.62 13.33
N GLY A 304 5.39 -0.96 12.22
CA GLY A 304 5.27 -0.09 11.06
C GLY A 304 4.67 1.28 11.39
N ILE A 305 3.55 1.29 12.11
CA ILE A 305 2.88 2.52 12.56
C ILE A 305 3.75 3.31 13.54
N ALA A 306 4.39 2.64 14.50
CA ALA A 306 5.26 3.28 15.48
C ALA A 306 6.47 3.97 14.82
N CYS A 307 7.15 3.29 13.88
CA CYS A 307 8.27 3.86 13.14
C CYS A 307 7.87 5.06 12.29
N LEU A 308 6.72 5.00 11.61
CA LEU A 308 6.22 6.14 10.83
C LEU A 308 5.82 7.32 11.73
N SER A 309 5.21 7.04 12.89
CA SER A 309 4.83 8.05 13.89
C SER A 309 6.06 8.73 14.49
N PHE A 310 7.14 7.99 14.72
CA PHE A 310 8.43 8.55 15.13
C PHE A 310 9.05 9.40 14.02
N SER A 311 9.08 8.87 12.79
CA SER A 311 9.70 9.53 11.64
C SER A 311 9.05 10.88 11.30
N ARG A 312 7.71 10.99 11.38
CA ARG A 312 6.99 12.25 11.10
C ARG A 312 7.34 13.39 12.04
N GLN A 313 7.81 13.10 13.26
CA GLN A 313 8.20 14.10 14.25
C GLN A 313 9.66 14.53 14.10
N SER A 314 10.42 13.86 13.24
CA SER A 314 11.83 14.16 13.02
C SER A 314 12.04 15.40 12.14
N THR A 315 13.27 15.91 12.16
CA THR A 315 13.69 16.99 11.27
C THR A 315 14.03 16.52 9.85
N ASP A 316 14.08 15.21 9.58
CA ASP A 316 14.51 14.65 8.29
C ASP A 316 13.59 15.02 7.11
N MET A 317 14.12 14.93 5.89
CA MET A 317 13.38 15.13 4.65
C MET A 317 12.18 14.18 4.47
N ARG A 318 12.21 12.99 5.12
CA ARG A 318 11.15 11.98 5.04
C ARG A 318 9.96 12.25 5.95
N ALA A 319 10.04 13.18 6.90
CA ALA A 319 8.98 13.42 7.88
C ALA A 319 7.60 13.74 7.26
N PRO A 320 7.47 14.60 6.23
CA PRO A 320 6.18 14.82 5.56
C PRO A 320 5.67 13.56 4.81
N LEU A 321 6.59 12.73 4.31
CA LEU A 321 6.25 11.49 3.61
C LEU A 321 5.74 10.43 4.58
N ALA A 322 6.27 10.38 5.80
CA ALA A 322 5.77 9.52 6.88
C ALA A 322 4.32 9.88 7.23
N THR A 323 4.01 11.18 7.30
CA THR A 323 2.63 11.67 7.49
C THR A 323 1.71 11.21 6.36
N LEU A 324 2.13 11.37 5.10
CA LEU A 324 1.36 10.90 3.95
C LEU A 324 1.17 9.38 3.94
N ALA A 325 2.18 8.60 4.32
CA ALA A 325 2.09 7.14 4.42
C ALA A 325 1.03 6.71 5.44
N LEU A 326 1.00 7.36 6.61
CA LEU A 326 -0.03 7.14 7.63
C LEU A 326 -1.43 7.59 7.16
N LEU A 327 -1.55 8.72 6.48
CA LEU A 327 -2.82 9.17 5.91
C LEU A 327 -3.37 8.18 4.87
N TRP A 328 -2.52 7.68 3.96
CA TRP A 328 -2.88 6.60 3.04
C TRP A 328 -3.33 5.35 3.79
N TYR A 329 -2.59 4.97 4.82
CA TYR A 329 -2.90 3.79 5.63
C TYR A 329 -4.29 3.91 6.28
N TYR A 330 -4.52 4.95 7.07
CA TYR A 330 -5.76 5.13 7.83
C TYR A 330 -6.98 5.43 6.96
N THR A 331 -6.81 6.19 5.87
CA THR A 331 -7.97 6.68 5.09
C THR A 331 -8.28 5.87 3.84
N ILE A 332 -7.37 4.99 3.40
CA ILE A 332 -7.55 4.22 2.15
C ILE A 332 -7.31 2.73 2.40
N VAL A 333 -6.14 2.34 2.91
CA VAL A 333 -5.78 0.93 3.07
C VAL A 333 -6.68 0.23 4.10
N THR A 334 -6.80 0.78 5.31
CA THR A 334 -7.62 0.18 6.36
C THR A 334 -9.09 0.06 5.97
N PRO A 335 -9.75 1.11 5.42
CA PRO A 335 -11.11 0.99 4.91
C PRO A 335 -11.24 -0.01 3.76
N PHE A 336 -10.25 -0.10 2.86
CA PHE A 336 -10.30 -1.01 1.71
C PHE A 336 -10.27 -2.49 2.13
N PHE A 337 -9.47 -2.84 3.14
CA PHE A 337 -9.34 -4.21 3.64
C PHE A 337 -10.28 -4.53 4.82
N ALA A 338 -10.88 -3.52 5.44
CA ALA A 338 -11.72 -3.64 6.65
C ALA A 338 -11.04 -4.47 7.76
N LEU A 339 -9.76 -4.20 8.01
CA LEU A 339 -8.86 -5.05 8.82
C LEU A 339 -9.34 -5.24 10.26
N ASP A 340 -10.05 -4.26 10.81
CA ASP A 340 -10.53 -4.23 12.20
C ASP A 340 -12.07 -4.14 12.31
N GLY A 341 -12.77 -4.49 11.21
CA GLY A 341 -14.23 -4.46 11.12
C GLY A 341 -14.75 -3.18 10.49
N SER A 342 -16.02 -2.85 10.77
CA SER A 342 -16.72 -1.68 10.19
C SER A 342 -16.58 -0.38 10.99
N ASN A 343 -16.05 -0.42 12.21
CA ASN A 343 -15.84 0.77 13.03
C ASN A 343 -14.43 1.33 12.79
N LEU A 344 -14.35 2.47 12.12
CA LEU A 344 -13.09 3.14 11.76
C LEU A 344 -12.84 4.40 12.61
N SER A 345 -13.53 4.56 13.75
CA SER A 345 -13.47 5.80 14.55
C SER A 345 -12.06 6.16 15.02
N MET A 346 -11.25 5.16 15.39
CA MET A 346 -9.86 5.36 15.80
C MET A 346 -9.00 5.83 14.62
N GLU A 347 -9.13 5.19 13.46
CA GLU A 347 -8.39 5.53 12.25
C GLU A 347 -8.77 6.90 11.70
N ILE A 348 -10.07 7.24 11.72
CA ILE A 348 -10.57 8.55 11.33
C ILE A 348 -10.01 9.63 12.26
N SER A 349 -9.97 9.38 13.56
CA SER A 349 -9.42 10.31 14.55
C SER A 349 -7.91 10.51 14.35
N ALA A 350 -7.16 9.42 14.18
CA ALA A 350 -5.73 9.48 13.90
C ALA A 350 -5.43 10.23 12.59
N ALA A 351 -6.20 10.00 11.53
CA ALA A 351 -6.05 10.71 10.27
C ALA A 351 -6.39 12.21 10.40
N GLN A 352 -7.40 12.56 11.20
CA GLN A 352 -7.76 13.96 11.47
C GLN A 352 -6.63 14.69 12.20
N GLU A 353 -6.05 14.09 13.24
CA GLU A 353 -4.91 14.65 13.97
C GLU A 353 -3.72 14.92 13.05
N LEU A 354 -3.39 13.97 12.16
CA LEU A 354 -2.32 14.15 11.17
C LEU A 354 -2.58 15.31 10.20
N ILE A 355 -3.83 15.53 9.79
CA ILE A 355 -4.20 16.68 8.94
C ILE A 355 -4.07 17.99 9.71
N ASP A 356 -4.50 18.03 10.96
CA ASP A 356 -4.48 19.25 11.78
C ASP A 356 -3.05 19.67 12.14
N GLU A 357 -2.18 18.72 12.50
CA GLU A 357 -0.76 18.96 12.74
C GLU A 357 -0.04 19.47 11.46
N ALA A 358 -0.37 18.92 10.29
CA ALA A 358 0.25 19.29 9.03
C ALA A 358 -0.28 20.62 8.45
N ASN A 359 -1.37 21.16 9.02
CA ASN A 359 -2.10 22.27 8.42
C ASN A 359 -1.25 23.55 8.30
N GLU A 360 -0.36 23.83 9.26
CA GLU A 360 0.52 25.01 9.21
C GLU A 360 1.40 25.02 7.94
N GLN A 361 1.91 23.87 7.54
CA GLN A 361 2.84 23.73 6.42
C GLN A 361 2.15 23.39 5.09
N PHE A 362 0.99 22.73 5.13
CA PHE A 362 0.38 22.10 3.96
C PHE A 362 -1.11 22.45 3.75
N ALA A 363 -1.65 23.50 4.38
CA ALA A 363 -3.06 23.90 4.23
C ALA A 363 -3.54 24.06 2.78
N LYS A 364 -2.65 24.43 1.84
CA LYS A 364 -2.96 24.61 0.42
C LYS A 364 -2.50 23.45 -0.46
N SER A 365 -1.82 22.46 0.09
CA SER A 365 -1.37 21.29 -0.65
C SER A 365 -2.56 20.51 -1.19
N SER A 366 -2.57 20.22 -2.49
CA SER A 366 -3.63 19.42 -3.11
C SER A 366 -3.69 18.00 -2.56
N LEU A 367 -2.55 17.42 -2.16
CA LEU A 367 -2.50 16.10 -1.52
C LEU A 367 -3.13 16.12 -0.12
N PHE A 368 -2.80 17.10 0.72
CA PHE A 368 -3.41 17.20 2.05
C PHE A 368 -4.89 17.56 1.99
N LEU A 369 -5.29 18.41 1.03
CA LEU A 369 -6.70 18.69 0.77
C LEU A 369 -7.47 17.45 0.29
N PHE A 370 -6.84 16.62 -0.55
CA PHE A 370 -7.40 15.32 -0.94
C PHE A 370 -7.62 14.43 0.29
N PHE A 371 -6.64 14.31 1.18
CA PHE A 371 -6.80 13.52 2.41
C PHE A 371 -7.81 14.11 3.40
N ARG A 372 -7.93 15.43 3.50
CA ARG A 372 -9.04 16.06 4.23
C ARG A 372 -10.39 15.61 3.65
N GLY A 373 -10.53 15.59 2.32
CA GLY A 373 -11.72 15.05 1.67
C GLY A 373 -11.97 13.58 2.01
N ARG A 374 -10.91 12.75 2.07
CA ARG A 374 -10.99 11.34 2.47
C ARG A 374 -11.52 11.18 3.89
N VAL A 375 -11.00 11.96 4.84
CA VAL A 375 -11.44 11.96 6.23
C VAL A 375 -12.91 12.36 6.34
N GLU A 376 -13.33 13.45 5.68
CA GLU A 376 -14.73 13.89 5.71
C GLU A 376 -15.68 12.87 5.05
N ARG A 377 -15.25 12.18 3.98
CA ARG A 377 -16.03 11.09 3.39
C ARG A 377 -16.22 9.94 4.38
N LEU A 378 -15.18 9.55 5.11
CA LEU A 378 -15.27 8.48 6.12
C LEU A 378 -16.13 8.85 7.33
N LYS A 379 -16.26 10.14 7.64
CA LYS A 379 -17.23 10.68 8.63
C LYS A 379 -18.66 10.77 8.09
N SER A 380 -18.91 10.37 6.84
CA SER A 380 -20.17 10.56 6.13
C SER A 380 -20.56 12.04 5.91
N HIS A 381 -19.61 12.98 6.03
CA HIS A 381 -19.78 14.39 5.71
C HIS A 381 -19.54 14.65 4.22
N ILE A 382 -20.40 14.08 3.38
CA ILE A 382 -20.14 13.99 1.93
C ILE A 382 -20.02 15.35 1.22
N GLN A 383 -20.76 16.37 1.68
CA GLN A 383 -20.64 17.72 1.09
C GLN A 383 -19.30 18.38 1.41
N ASP A 384 -18.79 18.21 2.64
CA ASP A 384 -17.46 18.69 3.03
C ASP A 384 -16.35 17.97 2.27
N ALA A 385 -16.51 16.65 2.09
CA ALA A 385 -15.61 15.86 1.26
C ALA A 385 -15.51 16.41 -0.17
N ILE A 386 -16.66 16.65 -0.82
CA ILE A 386 -16.71 17.23 -2.17
C ILE A 386 -16.04 18.60 -2.21
N ARG A 387 -16.31 19.49 -1.24
CA ARG A 387 -15.66 20.81 -1.18
C ARG A 387 -14.13 20.70 -1.10
N ALA A 388 -13.62 19.80 -0.26
CA ALA A 388 -12.19 19.57 -0.11
C ALA A 388 -11.57 19.02 -1.41
N TYR A 389 -12.21 18.04 -2.05
CA TYR A 389 -11.73 17.49 -3.33
C TYR A 389 -11.78 18.52 -4.46
N GLU A 390 -12.81 19.35 -4.54
CA GLU A 390 -12.87 20.43 -5.54
C GLU A 390 -11.76 21.46 -5.33
N LEU A 391 -11.47 21.81 -4.07
CA LEU A 391 -10.37 22.71 -3.76
C LEU A 391 -9.01 22.08 -4.11
N ALA A 392 -8.80 20.79 -3.80
CA ALA A 392 -7.63 20.03 -4.20
C ALA A 392 -7.46 19.98 -5.73
N TYR A 393 -8.55 19.70 -6.46
CA TYR A 393 -8.58 19.69 -7.91
C TYR A 393 -8.15 21.03 -8.51
N ARG A 394 -8.72 22.15 -8.02
CA ARG A 394 -8.40 23.49 -8.51
C ARG A 394 -6.96 23.92 -8.18
N SER A 395 -6.45 23.48 -7.03
CA SER A 395 -5.12 23.86 -6.54
C SER A 395 -3.98 23.00 -7.11
N SER A 396 -4.28 21.80 -7.62
CA SER A 396 -3.26 20.88 -8.12
C SER A 396 -2.63 21.38 -9.43
N ALA A 397 -1.29 21.31 -9.49
CA ALA A 397 -0.53 21.44 -10.74
C ALA A 397 -0.45 20.12 -11.52
N GLN A 398 -0.62 18.98 -10.85
CA GLN A 398 -0.47 17.63 -11.43
C GLN A 398 -1.83 17.10 -11.91
N ARG A 399 -1.87 16.56 -13.14
CA ARG A 399 -3.08 16.05 -13.78
C ARG A 399 -3.66 14.85 -13.01
N GLU A 400 -2.79 14.03 -12.47
CA GLU A 400 -3.11 12.75 -11.84
C GLU A 400 -3.84 12.96 -10.52
N ILE A 401 -3.38 13.92 -9.71
CA ILE A 401 -4.08 14.35 -8.49
C ILE A 401 -5.46 14.90 -8.84
N LYS A 402 -5.61 15.63 -9.96
CA LYS A 402 -6.91 16.09 -10.44
C LYS A 402 -7.83 14.92 -10.78
N LEU A 403 -7.32 13.89 -11.45
CA LEU A 403 -8.09 12.68 -11.76
C LEU A 403 -8.49 11.92 -10.49
N LEU A 404 -7.61 11.82 -9.49
CA LEU A 404 -7.94 11.25 -8.18
C LEU A 404 -9.07 12.03 -7.48
N CYS A 405 -9.02 13.37 -7.51
CA CYS A 405 -10.08 14.20 -6.95
C CYS A 405 -11.40 14.01 -7.70
N LEU A 406 -11.38 13.99 -9.04
CA LEU A 406 -12.58 13.74 -9.84
C LEU A 406 -13.18 12.36 -9.53
N HIS A 407 -12.35 11.33 -9.40
CA HIS A 407 -12.78 9.99 -9.00
C HIS A 407 -13.53 10.01 -7.67
N GLU A 408 -12.94 10.63 -6.64
CA GLU A 408 -13.56 10.73 -5.32
C GLU A 408 -14.85 11.55 -5.32
N ILE A 409 -14.92 12.63 -6.12
CA ILE A 409 -16.15 13.41 -6.31
C ILE A 409 -17.25 12.54 -6.93
N GLY A 410 -16.93 11.75 -7.97
CA GLY A 410 -17.88 10.81 -8.58
C GLY A 410 -18.44 9.80 -7.58
N TRP A 411 -17.58 9.23 -6.73
CA TRP A 411 -18.01 8.34 -5.64
C TRP A 411 -18.85 9.05 -4.59
N CYS A 412 -18.52 10.28 -4.21
CA CYS A 412 -19.34 11.06 -3.30
C CYS A 412 -20.74 11.31 -3.86
N ARG A 413 -20.87 11.57 -5.17
CA ARG A 413 -22.19 11.69 -5.84
C ARG A 413 -22.93 10.35 -5.87
N LEU A 414 -22.22 9.24 -6.06
CA LEU A 414 -22.81 7.91 -6.03
C LEU A 414 -23.33 7.54 -4.63
N ILE A 415 -22.56 7.87 -3.58
CA ILE A 415 -22.97 7.73 -2.17
C ILE A 415 -24.22 8.57 -1.89
N GLN A 416 -24.30 9.77 -2.47
CA GLN A 416 -25.48 10.64 -2.39
C GLN A 416 -26.70 10.12 -3.17
N LEU A 417 -26.56 9.03 -3.92
CA LEU A 417 -27.55 8.54 -4.88
C LEU A 417 -27.92 9.60 -5.96
N ASP A 418 -27.04 10.60 -6.18
CA ASP A 418 -27.18 11.60 -7.25
C ASP A 418 -26.63 11.04 -8.58
N TYR A 419 -27.40 10.15 -9.18
CA TYR A 419 -27.02 9.47 -10.42
C TYR A 419 -26.81 10.43 -11.59
N GLY A 420 -27.56 11.55 -11.62
CA GLY A 420 -27.50 12.57 -12.68
C GLY A 420 -26.16 13.32 -12.72
N THR A 421 -25.62 13.66 -11.55
CA THR A 421 -24.28 14.27 -11.47
C THR A 421 -23.18 13.22 -11.56
N ALA A 422 -23.37 12.05 -10.95
CA ALA A 422 -22.41 10.95 -10.98
C ALA A 422 -22.09 10.50 -12.42
N MET A 423 -23.11 10.28 -13.27
CA MET A 423 -22.89 9.85 -14.66
C MET A 423 -22.04 10.85 -15.46
N ARG A 424 -22.24 12.16 -15.24
CA ARG A 424 -21.49 13.21 -15.96
C ARG A 424 -20.02 13.19 -15.53
N ASN A 425 -19.78 13.05 -14.22
CA ASN A 425 -18.45 12.94 -13.67
C ASN A 425 -17.71 11.68 -14.16
N PHE A 426 -18.34 10.50 -14.15
CA PHE A 426 -17.72 9.28 -14.66
C PHE A 426 -17.48 9.31 -16.16
N LYS A 427 -18.36 9.97 -16.92
CA LYS A 427 -18.14 10.20 -18.36
C LYS A 427 -16.93 11.10 -18.62
N GLU A 428 -16.72 12.14 -17.81
CA GLU A 428 -15.51 12.96 -17.86
C GLU A 428 -14.26 12.14 -17.51
N LEU A 429 -14.29 11.37 -16.43
CA LEU A 429 -13.19 10.48 -16.04
C LEU A 429 -12.82 9.48 -17.13
N LYS A 430 -13.80 8.88 -17.82
CA LYS A 430 -13.56 8.00 -18.97
C LYS A 430 -12.77 8.70 -20.08
N LEU A 431 -13.07 9.98 -20.35
CA LEU A 431 -12.40 10.76 -21.39
C LEU A 431 -10.98 11.17 -20.99
N CYS A 432 -10.81 11.58 -19.73
CA CYS A 432 -9.56 12.14 -19.23
C CYS A 432 -8.58 11.09 -18.68
N SER A 433 -9.06 9.93 -18.22
CA SER A 433 -8.24 8.87 -17.64
C SER A 433 -7.66 7.97 -18.74
N GLN A 434 -6.40 7.57 -18.57
CA GLN A 434 -5.80 6.48 -19.35
C GLN A 434 -6.17 5.10 -18.77
N PHE A 435 -6.59 5.06 -17.50
CA PHE A 435 -6.90 3.84 -16.76
C PHE A 435 -8.40 3.60 -16.63
N SER A 436 -8.77 2.32 -16.59
CA SER A 436 -10.10 1.86 -16.18
C SER A 436 -11.24 2.51 -16.99
N LYS A 437 -11.04 2.71 -18.30
CA LYS A 437 -12.07 3.28 -19.17
C LYS A 437 -13.34 2.42 -19.22
N SER A 438 -13.18 1.09 -19.24
CA SER A 438 -14.29 0.13 -19.14
C SER A 438 -15.05 0.30 -17.83
N PHE A 439 -14.34 0.47 -16.71
CA PHE A 439 -14.89 0.72 -15.39
C PHE A 439 -15.73 2.00 -15.33
N TYR A 440 -15.18 3.14 -15.78
CA TYR A 440 -15.93 4.40 -15.79
C TYR A 440 -17.10 4.39 -16.77
N SER A 441 -16.97 3.66 -17.89
CA SER A 441 -18.09 3.44 -18.83
C SER A 441 -19.20 2.63 -18.19
N TYR A 442 -18.86 1.59 -17.43
CA TYR A 442 -19.83 0.79 -16.67
C TYR A 442 -20.52 1.63 -15.59
N LEU A 443 -19.78 2.38 -14.78
CA LEU A 443 -20.34 3.30 -13.78
C LEU A 443 -21.28 4.33 -14.41
N THR A 444 -20.91 4.87 -15.57
CA THR A 444 -21.77 5.78 -16.33
C THR A 444 -23.07 5.09 -16.76
N ALA A 445 -22.98 3.87 -17.30
CA ALA A 445 -24.14 3.12 -17.78
C ALA A 445 -25.13 2.77 -16.66
N ILE A 446 -24.65 2.31 -15.49
CA ILE A 446 -25.53 2.00 -14.37
C ILE A 446 -26.14 3.26 -13.73
N CYS A 447 -25.43 4.39 -13.77
CA CYS A 447 -26.00 5.67 -13.36
C CYS A 447 -27.07 6.16 -14.34
N GLU A 448 -26.85 6.04 -15.66
CA GLU A 448 -27.85 6.38 -16.69
C GLU A 448 -29.12 5.56 -16.51
N GLY A 449 -29.01 4.24 -16.34
CA GLY A 449 -30.16 3.37 -16.08
C GLY A 449 -30.87 3.69 -14.76
N SER A 450 -30.12 3.97 -13.69
CA SER A 450 -30.69 4.34 -12.38
C SER A 450 -31.45 5.67 -12.44
N PHE A 451 -30.97 6.60 -13.25
CA PHE A 451 -31.62 7.89 -13.51
C PHE A 451 -32.84 7.79 -14.46
N GLY A 452 -33.08 6.62 -15.06
CA GLY A 452 -34.20 6.42 -15.99
C GLY A 452 -33.88 6.73 -17.46
N GLN A 453 -32.60 6.85 -17.83
CA GLN A 453 -32.15 7.05 -19.22
C GLN A 453 -31.71 5.73 -19.85
N PHE A 454 -32.61 5.10 -20.61
CA PHE A 454 -32.37 3.75 -21.14
C PHE A 454 -31.83 3.70 -22.58
N SER A 455 -31.90 4.82 -23.31
CA SER A 455 -31.62 4.88 -24.76
C SER A 455 -30.18 4.52 -25.14
N ASN A 456 -29.20 4.81 -24.29
CA ASN A 456 -27.79 4.57 -24.59
C ASN A 456 -27.27 3.21 -24.09
N LEU A 457 -28.07 2.43 -23.36
CA LEU A 457 -27.56 1.26 -22.61
C LEU A 457 -26.98 0.16 -23.53
N VAL A 458 -27.61 -0.06 -24.69
CA VAL A 458 -27.09 -1.00 -25.71
C VAL A 458 -25.75 -0.50 -26.27
N LYS A 459 -25.62 0.81 -26.50
CA LYS A 459 -24.37 1.44 -26.96
C LYS A 459 -23.27 1.31 -25.92
N TRP A 460 -23.59 1.56 -24.64
CA TRP A 460 -22.66 1.39 -23.54
C TRP A 460 -22.15 -0.04 -23.45
N ARG A 461 -23.02 -1.05 -23.60
CA ARG A 461 -22.59 -2.45 -23.63
C ARG A 461 -21.56 -2.71 -24.71
N ALA A 462 -21.83 -2.29 -25.95
CA ALA A 462 -20.91 -2.48 -27.07
C ALA A 462 -19.55 -1.81 -26.82
N GLU A 463 -19.57 -0.57 -26.33
CA GLU A 463 -18.35 0.20 -26.05
C GLU A 463 -17.54 -0.41 -24.90
N ILE A 464 -18.18 -0.86 -23.82
CA ILE A 464 -17.48 -1.53 -22.70
C ILE A 464 -16.77 -2.79 -23.19
N LEU A 465 -17.43 -3.62 -24.00
CA LEU A 465 -16.81 -4.83 -24.56
C LEU A 465 -15.65 -4.51 -25.50
N GLU A 466 -15.76 -3.47 -26.32
CA GLU A 466 -14.67 -3.01 -27.18
C GLU A 466 -13.46 -2.53 -26.36
N LEU A 467 -13.70 -1.77 -25.30
CA LEU A 467 -12.64 -1.29 -24.38
C LEU A 467 -11.93 -2.46 -23.69
N ILE A 468 -12.68 -3.45 -23.17
CA ILE A 468 -12.12 -4.65 -22.53
C ILE A 468 -11.27 -5.43 -23.54
N ASN A 469 -11.79 -5.66 -24.75
CA ASN A 469 -11.09 -6.45 -25.77
C ASN A 469 -9.79 -5.80 -26.26
N ARG A 470 -9.71 -4.47 -26.24
CA ARG A 470 -8.49 -3.72 -26.58
C ARG A 470 -7.53 -3.53 -25.41
N SER A 471 -7.97 -3.83 -24.18
CA SER A 471 -7.17 -3.62 -22.97
C SER A 471 -6.02 -4.64 -22.91
N PRO A 472 -4.76 -4.20 -22.73
CA PRO A 472 -3.65 -5.12 -22.47
C PRO A 472 -3.80 -5.85 -21.12
N GLN A 473 -4.72 -5.37 -20.25
CA GLN A 473 -5.00 -5.92 -18.92
C GLN A 473 -6.35 -6.66 -18.87
N LYS A 474 -6.86 -7.18 -19.99
CA LYS A 474 -8.17 -7.86 -20.07
C LYS A 474 -8.36 -9.01 -19.06
N ASP A 475 -7.26 -9.63 -18.62
CA ASP A 475 -7.27 -10.73 -17.65
C ASP A 475 -7.18 -10.26 -16.18
N SER A 476 -7.07 -8.95 -15.95
CA SER A 476 -7.09 -8.36 -14.61
C SER A 476 -8.43 -8.63 -13.89
N GLN A 477 -8.41 -8.64 -12.56
CA GLN A 477 -9.61 -8.88 -11.75
C GLN A 477 -10.73 -7.88 -12.07
N ILE A 478 -10.40 -6.60 -12.23
CA ILE A 478 -11.37 -5.53 -12.52
C ILE A 478 -11.98 -5.72 -13.92
N GLU A 479 -11.18 -6.00 -14.96
CA GLU A 479 -11.72 -6.18 -16.31
C GLU A 479 -12.62 -7.42 -16.40
N ARG A 480 -12.26 -8.51 -15.71
CA ARG A 480 -13.10 -9.72 -15.60
C ARG A 480 -14.42 -9.45 -14.87
N TYR A 481 -14.39 -8.64 -13.82
CA TYR A 481 -15.58 -8.18 -13.10
C TYR A 481 -16.48 -7.37 -14.02
N ILE A 482 -15.93 -6.34 -14.68
CA ILE A 482 -16.69 -5.46 -15.57
C ILE A 482 -17.21 -6.23 -16.78
N PHE A 483 -16.47 -7.20 -17.31
CA PHE A 483 -16.98 -8.10 -18.35
C PHE A 483 -18.25 -8.84 -17.88
N ARG A 484 -18.22 -9.50 -16.71
CA ARG A 484 -19.39 -10.19 -16.15
C ARG A 484 -20.58 -9.26 -15.95
N ARG A 485 -20.36 -8.05 -15.43
CA ARG A 485 -21.42 -7.06 -15.24
C ARG A 485 -21.95 -6.48 -16.55
N CYS A 486 -21.08 -6.28 -17.54
CA CYS A 486 -21.46 -5.90 -18.88
C CYS A 486 -22.43 -6.93 -19.51
N LEU A 487 -22.30 -8.22 -19.16
CA LEU A 487 -23.25 -9.24 -19.62
C LEU A 487 -24.69 -9.02 -19.13
N LYS A 488 -24.89 -8.26 -18.04
CA LYS A 488 -26.20 -7.88 -17.51
C LYS A 488 -26.83 -6.66 -18.21
N LEU A 489 -26.12 -5.97 -19.12
CA LEU A 489 -26.70 -4.86 -19.92
C LEU A 489 -27.51 -5.39 -21.12
N PRO A 490 -28.47 -4.63 -21.68
CA PRO A 490 -29.23 -5.06 -22.86
C PRO A 490 -28.34 -5.26 -24.10
N ARG A 491 -28.67 -6.26 -24.92
CA ARG A 491 -28.09 -6.44 -26.26
C ARG A 491 -29.06 -5.95 -27.32
N ALA A 492 -28.53 -5.50 -28.46
CA ALA A 492 -29.35 -5.07 -29.59
C ALA A 492 -30.28 -6.19 -30.09
N GLU A 493 -29.83 -7.45 -30.07
CA GLU A 493 -30.59 -8.59 -30.59
C GLU A 493 -31.62 -9.15 -29.61
N SER A 494 -31.62 -8.73 -28.34
CA SER A 494 -32.46 -9.33 -27.28
C SER A 494 -33.88 -8.77 -27.19
N GLY A 495 -34.21 -7.76 -28.01
CA GLY A 495 -35.46 -7.00 -27.88
C GLY A 495 -35.54 -6.16 -26.59
N GLU A 496 -36.63 -5.41 -26.42
CA GLU A 496 -36.92 -4.65 -25.21
C GLU A 496 -37.41 -5.59 -24.09
N GLN A 497 -36.48 -6.08 -23.25
CA GLN A 497 -36.87 -6.80 -22.05
C GLN A 497 -37.40 -5.82 -20.99
N PRO A 498 -38.57 -6.06 -20.38
CA PRO A 498 -39.19 -5.13 -19.42
C PRO A 498 -38.29 -4.73 -18.25
N LYS A 499 -37.42 -5.65 -17.79
CA LYS A 499 -36.49 -5.40 -16.69
C LYS A 499 -35.55 -4.22 -16.91
N TYR A 500 -35.12 -3.98 -18.16
CA TYR A 500 -34.17 -2.90 -18.46
C TYR A 500 -34.81 -1.51 -18.39
N SER A 501 -36.14 -1.44 -18.40
CA SER A 501 -36.92 -0.21 -18.22
C SER A 501 -37.23 0.10 -16.75
N SER A 502 -36.81 -0.77 -15.82
CA SER A 502 -36.95 -0.53 -14.38
C SER A 502 -35.72 0.18 -13.83
N SER A 503 -35.89 1.39 -13.29
CA SER A 503 -34.80 2.10 -12.57
C SER A 503 -34.24 1.26 -11.41
N LEU A 504 -35.09 0.48 -10.72
CA LEU A 504 -34.69 -0.35 -9.58
C LEU A 504 -33.67 -1.43 -9.97
N TYR A 505 -33.79 -2.02 -11.16
CA TYR A 505 -32.81 -2.97 -11.69
C TYR A 505 -31.39 -2.38 -11.72
N TRP A 506 -31.29 -1.13 -12.17
CA TRP A 506 -30.02 -0.42 -12.28
C TRP A 506 -29.52 0.07 -10.93
N LYS A 507 -30.42 0.48 -10.03
CA LYS A 507 -30.07 0.84 -8.66
C LYS A 507 -29.42 -0.33 -7.92
N TYR A 508 -29.88 -1.57 -8.10
CA TYR A 508 -29.21 -2.73 -7.49
C TYR A 508 -27.76 -2.90 -7.96
N LEU A 509 -27.45 -2.61 -9.23
CA LEU A 509 -26.07 -2.62 -9.72
C LEU A 509 -25.24 -1.48 -9.11
N VAL A 510 -25.84 -0.33 -8.83
CA VAL A 510 -25.17 0.75 -8.09
C VAL A 510 -24.95 0.37 -6.62
N PHE A 511 -25.94 -0.23 -5.97
CA PHE A 511 -25.82 -0.65 -4.57
C PHE A 511 -24.76 -1.74 -4.41
N GLU A 512 -24.68 -2.68 -5.35
CA GLU A 512 -23.59 -3.65 -5.43
C GLU A 512 -22.22 -2.96 -5.49
N MET A 513 -22.07 -1.91 -6.32
CA MET A 513 -20.84 -1.12 -6.38
C MET A 513 -20.50 -0.46 -5.04
N LEU A 514 -21.49 0.16 -4.38
CA LEU A 514 -21.30 0.77 -3.07
C LEU A 514 -20.92 -0.26 -2.00
N PHE A 515 -21.50 -1.46 -2.05
CA PHE A 515 -21.17 -2.56 -1.15
C PHE A 515 -19.75 -3.10 -1.39
N LEU A 516 -19.42 -3.47 -2.64
CA LEU A 516 -18.14 -4.06 -2.99
C LEU A 516 -16.95 -3.10 -2.82
N TRP A 517 -17.17 -1.78 -2.91
CA TRP A 517 -16.16 -0.75 -2.62
C TRP A 517 -16.14 -0.28 -1.18
N ASN A 518 -16.88 -0.95 -0.28
CA ASN A 518 -17.01 -0.58 1.13
C ASN A 518 -17.38 0.90 1.33
N ALA A 519 -18.32 1.40 0.52
CA ALA A 519 -18.78 2.78 0.54
C ALA A 519 -20.12 2.97 1.28
N LEU A 520 -20.83 1.88 1.63
CA LEU A 520 -22.09 1.96 2.38
C LEU A 520 -21.92 2.61 3.76
N SER A 521 -20.79 2.40 4.44
CA SER A 521 -20.49 3.02 5.73
C SER A 521 -20.34 4.55 5.65
N SER A 522 -20.07 5.08 4.45
CA SER A 522 -20.01 6.53 4.20
C SER A 522 -21.37 7.13 3.85
N CYS A 523 -22.41 6.31 3.67
CA CYS A 523 -23.76 6.80 3.41
C CYS A 523 -24.35 7.39 4.70
N ASN A 524 -25.12 8.47 4.58
CA ASN A 524 -25.89 9.00 5.69
C ASN A 524 -27.18 8.18 5.91
N GLU A 525 -27.88 8.47 7.01
CA GLU A 525 -29.10 7.75 7.38
C GLU A 525 -30.20 7.81 6.31
N GLU A 526 -30.36 8.95 5.63
CA GLU A 526 -31.36 9.14 4.56
C GLU A 526 -31.07 8.24 3.35
N GLN A 527 -29.81 8.20 2.89
CA GLN A 527 -29.37 7.35 1.78
C GLN A 527 -29.52 5.87 2.12
N LEU A 528 -29.13 5.47 3.33
CA LEU A 528 -29.29 4.10 3.82
C LEU A 528 -30.78 3.72 3.91
N ALA A 529 -31.64 4.59 4.43
CA ALA A 529 -33.08 4.37 4.51
C ALA A 529 -33.72 4.23 3.11
N SER A 530 -33.28 5.04 2.14
CA SER A 530 -33.71 4.90 0.75
C SER A 530 -33.32 3.54 0.16
N MET A 531 -32.09 3.06 0.39
CA MET A 531 -31.65 1.74 -0.06
C MET A 531 -32.41 0.61 0.63
N VAL A 532 -32.67 0.74 1.94
CA VAL A 532 -33.52 -0.20 2.69
C VAL A 532 -34.92 -0.27 2.09
N ALA A 533 -35.55 0.86 1.77
CA ALA A 533 -36.86 0.88 1.14
C ALA A 533 -36.85 0.16 -0.23
N ASP A 534 -35.86 0.47 -1.08
CA ASP A 534 -35.68 -0.18 -2.39
C ASP A 534 -35.41 -1.70 -2.29
N CYS A 535 -34.85 -2.19 -1.17
CA CYS A 535 -34.50 -3.60 -0.98
C CYS A 535 -35.50 -4.40 -0.12
N SER A 536 -36.43 -3.75 0.59
CA SER A 536 -37.34 -4.41 1.54
C SER A 536 -38.51 -5.13 0.86
N HIS A 537 -38.95 -4.63 -0.30
CA HIS A 537 -40.10 -5.19 -1.00
C HIS A 537 -39.75 -6.54 -1.66
N PRO A 538 -40.72 -7.46 -1.80
CA PRO A 538 -40.55 -8.64 -2.65
C PRO A 538 -40.27 -8.16 -4.08
N THR A 539 -39.05 -8.35 -4.54
CA THR A 539 -38.66 -8.07 -5.91
C THR A 539 -39.47 -8.99 -6.82
N ASP A 540 -40.09 -8.43 -7.85
CA ASP A 540 -40.48 -9.28 -8.98
C ASP A 540 -39.20 -9.96 -9.51
N ALA A 541 -39.29 -11.21 -9.96
CA ALA A 541 -38.12 -11.94 -10.47
C ALA A 541 -37.43 -11.24 -11.66
N PHE A 542 -38.04 -10.18 -12.20
CA PHE A 542 -37.57 -9.42 -13.35
C PHE A 542 -36.66 -8.25 -12.96
N SER A 543 -36.88 -7.58 -11.82
CA SER A 543 -36.12 -6.39 -11.42
C SER A 543 -34.79 -6.70 -10.74
N GLU A 544 -34.57 -7.91 -10.24
CA GLU A 544 -33.32 -8.27 -9.58
C GLU A 544 -32.26 -8.76 -10.59
N PRO A 545 -31.09 -8.07 -10.75
CA PRO A 545 -30.07 -8.46 -11.73
C PRO A 545 -29.32 -9.75 -11.37
N MET A 546 -29.30 -10.10 -10.08
CA MET A 546 -28.60 -11.25 -9.53
C MET A 546 -29.36 -11.72 -8.28
N VAL A 547 -29.78 -12.98 -8.26
CA VAL A 547 -30.62 -13.50 -7.17
C VAL A 547 -29.96 -13.28 -5.81
N GLY A 548 -30.69 -12.64 -4.89
CA GLY A 548 -30.27 -12.39 -3.50
C GLY A 548 -29.49 -11.08 -3.29
N ILE A 549 -29.15 -10.32 -4.34
CA ILE A 549 -28.44 -9.05 -4.19
C ILE A 549 -29.24 -8.06 -3.35
N SER A 550 -30.56 -8.00 -3.52
CA SER A 550 -31.45 -7.13 -2.74
C SER A 550 -31.32 -7.41 -1.24
N ARG A 551 -31.35 -8.70 -0.84
CA ARG A 551 -31.26 -9.12 0.56
C ARG A 551 -29.87 -8.93 1.15
N LEU A 552 -28.81 -9.12 0.36
CA LEU A 552 -27.45 -8.80 0.78
C LEU A 552 -27.31 -7.30 1.09
N ILE A 553 -27.75 -6.44 0.17
CA ILE A 553 -27.69 -4.98 0.35
C ILE A 553 -28.58 -4.53 1.52
N LEU A 554 -29.77 -5.11 1.66
CA LEU A 554 -30.67 -4.85 2.78
C LEU A 554 -29.99 -5.13 4.11
N GLY A 555 -29.41 -6.33 4.27
CA GLY A 555 -28.67 -6.70 5.48
C GLY A 555 -27.50 -5.77 5.77
N ALA A 556 -26.74 -5.38 4.75
CA ALA A 556 -25.62 -4.46 4.89
C ALA A 556 -26.06 -3.05 5.31
N CYS A 557 -27.13 -2.50 4.72
CA CYS A 557 -27.66 -1.18 5.06
C CYS A 557 -28.25 -1.18 6.48
N LEU A 558 -29.02 -2.20 6.84
CA LEU A 558 -29.56 -2.38 8.20
C LEU A 558 -28.43 -2.50 9.24
N SER A 559 -27.33 -3.17 8.89
CA SER A 559 -26.14 -3.24 9.74
C SER A 559 -25.51 -1.87 9.98
N CYS A 560 -25.43 -1.03 8.93
CA CYS A 560 -24.93 0.35 9.04
C CYS A 560 -25.86 1.22 9.91
N LEU A 561 -27.18 0.98 9.85
CA LEU A 561 -28.19 1.63 10.69
C LEU A 561 -28.32 1.03 12.10
N ALA A 562 -27.42 0.09 12.48
CA ALA A 562 -27.46 -0.63 13.75
C ALA A 562 -28.76 -1.41 14.04
N ARG A 563 -29.53 -1.77 13.00
CA ARG A 563 -30.74 -2.60 13.07
C ARG A 563 -30.37 -4.08 12.90
N TYR A 564 -29.61 -4.60 13.85
CA TYR A 564 -28.89 -5.88 13.70
C TYR A 564 -29.79 -7.12 13.54
N GLU A 565 -30.92 -7.20 14.26
CA GLU A 565 -31.85 -8.33 14.15
C GLU A 565 -32.45 -8.45 12.74
N GLU A 566 -32.88 -7.32 12.18
CA GLU A 566 -33.42 -7.27 10.83
C GLU A 566 -32.33 -7.57 9.79
N ALA A 567 -31.10 -7.11 10.03
CA ALA A 567 -29.95 -7.43 9.20
C ALA A 567 -29.65 -8.94 9.16
N ILE A 568 -29.69 -9.61 10.32
CA ILE A 568 -29.54 -11.08 10.43
C ILE A 568 -30.62 -11.79 9.63
N GLY A 569 -31.88 -11.34 9.75
CA GLY A 569 -33.00 -11.87 8.96
C GLY A 569 -32.75 -11.75 7.46
N ALA A 570 -32.33 -10.57 7.00
CA ALA A 570 -32.03 -10.32 5.59
C ALA A 570 -30.88 -11.19 5.05
N PHE A 571 -29.79 -11.37 5.82
CA PHE A 571 -28.70 -12.24 5.40
C PHE A 571 -29.08 -13.72 5.37
N ARG A 572 -29.88 -14.19 6.33
CA ARG A 572 -30.41 -15.56 6.31
C ARG A 572 -31.32 -15.81 5.11
N GLU A 573 -32.17 -14.85 4.78
CA GLU A 573 -33.01 -14.91 3.57
C GLU A 573 -32.17 -14.91 2.29
N CYS A 574 -31.12 -14.07 2.22
CA CYS A 574 -30.17 -14.09 1.12
C CYS A 574 -29.53 -15.47 0.92
N ILE A 575 -29.07 -16.10 2.01
CA ILE A 575 -28.46 -17.43 1.97
C ILE A 575 -29.48 -18.46 1.47
N PHE A 576 -30.69 -18.46 2.04
CA PHE A 576 -31.77 -19.36 1.64
C PHE A 576 -32.10 -19.24 0.14
N MET A 577 -32.28 -18.01 -0.36
CA MET A 577 -32.51 -17.76 -1.78
C MET A 577 -31.39 -18.34 -2.64
N ARG A 578 -30.13 -18.16 -2.25
CA ARG A 578 -28.97 -18.65 -3.01
C ARG A 578 -28.82 -20.17 -2.98
N GLU A 579 -29.22 -20.85 -1.91
CA GLU A 579 -29.16 -22.31 -1.78
C GLU A 579 -30.27 -23.04 -2.54
N THR A 580 -31.44 -22.41 -2.68
CA THR A 580 -32.59 -22.98 -3.37
C THR A 580 -32.52 -22.90 -4.90
N ILE A 581 -31.54 -22.17 -5.46
CA ILE A 581 -31.36 -22.08 -6.92
C ILE A 581 -30.79 -23.41 -7.44
N GLU A 582 -31.60 -24.14 -8.21
CA GLU A 582 -31.20 -25.39 -8.87
C GLU A 582 -30.10 -25.14 -9.92
N HIS A 583 -28.85 -25.54 -9.62
CA HIS A 583 -27.68 -25.82 -10.50
C HIS A 583 -27.34 -24.90 -11.70
N GLN A 584 -28.15 -23.90 -12.02
CA GLN A 584 -27.93 -22.97 -13.11
C GLN A 584 -27.13 -21.80 -12.58
N GLU A 585 -25.83 -22.01 -12.72
CA GLU A 585 -24.76 -21.03 -12.72
C GLU A 585 -24.16 -20.74 -11.35
N GLN A 586 -22.95 -21.26 -11.13
CA GLN A 586 -21.95 -20.80 -10.16
C GLN A 586 -21.54 -19.32 -10.39
N GLN A 587 -22.41 -18.50 -10.97
CA GLN A 587 -22.22 -17.07 -11.19
C GLN A 587 -22.58 -16.29 -9.93
N ASP A 588 -21.99 -15.11 -9.80
CA ASP A 588 -22.29 -14.15 -8.73
C ASP A 588 -22.09 -14.72 -7.30
N MET A 589 -21.19 -15.71 -7.14
CA MET A 589 -20.83 -16.35 -5.85
C MET A 589 -20.41 -15.37 -4.75
N HIS A 590 -19.95 -14.16 -5.12
CA HIS A 590 -19.67 -13.10 -4.16
C HIS A 590 -20.87 -12.81 -3.26
N ILE A 591 -22.11 -12.85 -3.77
CA ILE A 591 -23.33 -12.61 -2.98
C ILE A 591 -23.41 -13.61 -1.82
N SER A 592 -23.27 -14.90 -2.13
CA SER A 592 -23.28 -15.97 -1.12
C SER A 592 -22.12 -15.81 -0.14
N ALA A 593 -20.89 -15.66 -0.63
CA ALA A 593 -19.71 -15.57 0.22
C ALA A 593 -19.78 -14.37 1.20
N PHE A 594 -20.21 -13.20 0.73
CA PHE A 594 -20.40 -12.03 1.56
C PHE A 594 -21.57 -12.19 2.54
N ALA A 595 -22.70 -12.76 2.14
CA ALA A 595 -23.84 -12.98 3.06
C ALA A 595 -23.45 -13.88 4.23
N TYR A 596 -22.74 -14.99 3.96
CA TYR A 596 -22.21 -15.87 5.00
C TYR A 596 -21.24 -15.15 5.94
N TYR A 597 -20.30 -14.38 5.37
CA TYR A 597 -19.31 -13.64 6.15
C TYR A 597 -19.94 -12.54 7.02
N GLU A 598 -20.79 -11.68 6.45
CA GLU A 598 -21.40 -10.55 7.18
C GLU A 598 -22.36 -11.05 8.27
N LEU A 599 -23.12 -12.13 8.01
CA LEU A 599 -23.93 -12.79 9.05
C LEU A 599 -23.07 -13.31 10.20
N ALA A 600 -21.96 -14.00 9.90
CA ALA A 600 -21.06 -14.50 10.94
C ALA A 600 -20.48 -13.35 11.78
N VAL A 601 -20.08 -12.25 11.16
CA VAL A 601 -19.57 -11.07 11.87
C VAL A 601 -20.65 -10.44 12.76
N LEU A 602 -21.90 -10.33 12.30
CA LEU A 602 -22.99 -9.83 13.13
C LEU A 602 -23.26 -10.72 14.34
N LEU A 603 -23.28 -12.04 14.17
CA LEU A 603 -23.49 -12.99 15.26
C LEU A 603 -22.38 -12.90 16.32
N LEU A 604 -21.14 -12.64 15.91
CA LEU A 604 -20.01 -12.42 16.83
C LEU A 604 -20.09 -11.09 17.58
N ARG A 605 -20.77 -10.07 17.01
CA ARG A 605 -20.95 -8.77 17.65
C ARG A 605 -22.05 -8.77 18.70
N GLN A 606 -23.02 -9.67 18.58
CA GLN A 606 -24.09 -9.79 19.58
C GLN A 606 -23.56 -10.54 20.80
N ASP A 607 -23.24 -9.80 21.85
CA ASP A 607 -22.79 -10.33 23.16
C ASP A 607 -23.82 -11.30 23.79
N THR A 608 -25.08 -11.22 23.34
CA THR A 608 -26.21 -12.04 23.79
C THR A 608 -26.25 -13.45 23.21
N ALA A 609 -25.48 -13.76 22.16
CA ALA A 609 -25.59 -15.05 21.47
C ALA A 609 -24.86 -16.21 22.17
N GLY A 610 -24.08 -15.94 23.23
CA GLY A 610 -23.39 -16.96 24.01
C GLY A 610 -22.44 -17.84 23.18
N GLU A 611 -22.23 -19.09 23.61
CA GLU A 611 -21.41 -20.06 22.86
C GLU A 611 -22.06 -20.48 21.53
N ASP A 612 -23.40 -20.51 21.46
CA ASP A 612 -24.14 -20.95 20.28
C ASP A 612 -23.94 -20.03 19.08
N GLY A 613 -23.99 -18.71 19.29
CA GLY A 613 -23.72 -17.73 18.23
C GLY A 613 -22.29 -17.79 17.69
N ARG A 614 -21.31 -18.03 18.58
CA ARG A 614 -19.90 -18.23 18.16
C ARG A 614 -19.74 -19.51 17.35
N ALA A 615 -20.38 -20.60 17.76
CA ALA A 615 -20.35 -21.87 17.03
C ALA A 615 -21.01 -21.74 15.65
N GLU A 616 -22.14 -21.06 15.55
CA GLU A 616 -22.80 -20.75 14.27
C GLU A 616 -21.89 -19.89 13.38
N ALA A 617 -21.34 -18.80 13.90
CA ALA A 617 -20.43 -17.93 13.16
C ALA A 617 -19.21 -18.70 12.63
N ARG A 618 -18.59 -19.55 13.44
CA ARG A 618 -17.45 -20.39 13.01
C ARG A 618 -17.84 -21.32 11.87
N ARG A 619 -19.01 -21.97 11.95
CA ARG A 619 -19.54 -22.84 10.89
C ARG A 619 -19.79 -22.08 9.59
N LEU A 620 -20.38 -20.89 9.66
CA LEU A 620 -20.63 -20.02 8.50
C LEU A 620 -19.31 -19.60 7.83
N LEU A 621 -18.32 -19.18 8.61
CA LEU A 621 -16.99 -18.77 8.11
C LEU A 621 -16.24 -19.93 7.43
N LEU A 622 -16.25 -21.12 8.04
CA LEU A 622 -15.65 -22.32 7.45
C LEU A 622 -16.36 -22.74 6.17
N HIS A 623 -17.70 -22.66 6.14
CA HIS A 623 -18.48 -22.96 4.94
C HIS A 623 -18.09 -21.99 3.80
N ALA A 624 -18.07 -20.69 4.08
CA ALA A 624 -17.70 -19.69 3.08
C ALA A 624 -16.30 -19.91 2.51
N GLN A 625 -15.32 -20.25 3.37
CA GLN A 625 -13.94 -20.53 2.97
C GLN A 625 -13.80 -21.80 2.12
N GLN A 626 -14.59 -22.83 2.39
CA GLN A 626 -14.47 -24.12 1.73
C GLN A 626 -15.22 -24.18 0.39
N HIS A 627 -16.39 -23.55 0.32
CA HIS A 627 -17.32 -23.71 -0.79
C HIS A 627 -17.30 -22.59 -1.85
N PHE A 628 -16.79 -21.40 -1.53
CA PHE A 628 -16.70 -20.30 -2.51
C PHE A 628 -15.25 -19.94 -2.81
N LYS A 629 -14.88 -19.96 -4.11
CA LYS A 629 -13.53 -19.62 -4.59
C LYS A 629 -13.59 -18.92 -5.94
N ASN A 630 -12.56 -18.14 -6.26
CA ASN A 630 -12.36 -17.49 -7.56
C ASN A 630 -13.50 -16.54 -7.98
N TYR A 631 -14.23 -15.99 -7.01
CA TYR A 631 -15.28 -15.01 -7.25
C TYR A 631 -14.73 -13.58 -7.19
N ASP A 632 -15.59 -12.62 -7.55
CA ASP A 632 -15.26 -11.20 -7.52
C ASP A 632 -14.86 -10.74 -6.12
N PHE A 633 -13.64 -10.19 -6.00
CA PHE A 633 -13.05 -9.74 -4.74
C PHE A 633 -12.82 -10.84 -3.68
N ASP A 634 -12.70 -12.11 -4.09
CA ASP A 634 -12.41 -13.26 -3.19
C ASP A 634 -11.26 -12.98 -2.21
N ASN A 635 -10.13 -12.44 -2.70
CA ASN A 635 -8.98 -12.09 -1.85
C ASN A 635 -9.35 -11.22 -0.65
N ARG A 636 -10.33 -10.31 -0.76
CA ARG A 636 -10.75 -9.43 0.35
C ARG A 636 -11.50 -10.21 1.42
N VAL A 637 -12.51 -10.96 1.01
CA VAL A 637 -13.33 -11.76 1.94
C VAL A 637 -12.51 -12.88 2.56
N SER A 638 -11.66 -13.55 1.78
CA SER A 638 -10.76 -14.60 2.27
C SER A 638 -9.79 -14.10 3.36
N VAL A 639 -9.22 -12.90 3.21
CA VAL A 639 -8.38 -12.27 4.25
C VAL A 639 -9.20 -11.98 5.51
N ARG A 640 -10.42 -11.44 5.36
CA ARG A 640 -11.31 -11.12 6.47
C ARG A 640 -11.75 -12.39 7.22
N ILE A 641 -12.17 -13.44 6.51
CA ILE A 641 -12.54 -14.74 7.09
C ILE A 641 -11.37 -15.32 7.88
N HIS A 642 -10.16 -15.35 7.30
CA HIS A 642 -8.99 -15.89 7.99
C HIS A 642 -8.67 -15.11 9.28
N THR A 643 -8.76 -13.78 9.22
CA THR A 643 -8.52 -12.91 10.38
C THR A 643 -9.52 -13.16 11.50
N VAL A 644 -10.80 -13.31 11.17
CA VAL A 644 -11.85 -13.60 12.16
C VAL A 644 -11.69 -15.00 12.74
N LEU A 645 -11.45 -16.04 11.92
CA LEU A 645 -11.24 -17.41 12.41
C LEU A 645 -10.05 -17.49 13.38
N LYS A 646 -8.94 -16.81 13.07
CA LYS A 646 -7.77 -16.76 13.97
C LYS A 646 -8.05 -16.09 15.32
N ARG A 647 -9.05 -15.19 15.41
CA ARG A 647 -9.49 -14.58 16.68
C ARG A 647 -10.43 -15.49 17.49
N LEU A 648 -11.01 -16.52 16.85
CA LEU A 648 -11.93 -17.48 17.46
C LEU A 648 -11.23 -18.75 17.94
N ASP A 649 -10.05 -19.06 17.40
CA ASP A 649 -9.14 -20.09 17.89
C ASP A 649 -8.34 -19.58 19.11
#